data_AF-A0A941NVB7-F1
#
_entry.id   AF-A0A941NVB7-F1
#
_cell.length_a   1.000
_cell.length_b   1.000
_cell.length_c   1.000
_cell.angle_alpha   90.00
_cell.angle_beta   90.00
_cell.angle_gamma   90.00
#
_symmetry.space_group_name_H-M   'P 1'
#
loop_
_entity.id
_entity.type
_entity.pdbx_description
1 polymer ?
#
loop_
_entity_poly.entity_id
_entity_poly.type
_entity_poly.pdbx_seq_one_letter_code
_entity_poly.pdbx_strand_id
1 'polypeptide(L)'
;MEAQQEINLNGLDTLINQKQHALTLTSQYFSPIALEDVIYKDEALPELGKVRQLIPKSIQEIEDYYHQDFKLVKNSNLQIHYPLHIAARDGNCDEIIRLVNDGFGYDINQTDARSITPLHVAALFGQIDAVKTLITLGATVDIKGYEQHTPLHFALLKNHYDIATTLILEGGACPLQEDDMGINGFTLLLDDIPNLLQNAGDDSKAKAKLDSAMNLIDVMIHHSNGPLLFNDISEHQNEIYLTPYPLETILQFIASYSPSVEYANKLLQLIEQAKTIDPSGQGYIVAKDLLHQFPTGGIYKINLTDDKKVWFVSEGHSGILTTALASLSLKEFIHSADFDHADPVKADVFASLQEIYNHAKDFTLFSSTQETANTATMLYNEGKTVLLPSGWDGHFIDVILSKPQLMYVVANSGDRYHGEAPDYEPDPAGINFYQIYEPEKISTQFMYNILNNTDKTTLEFENAYEYGVFERIEEISRDDQQFGNCGWESHRNAVEGLIYIELLNRNIAPEQAKLLASEYYQEWDNFHGHFVIDRYLESSPVLPVEALIDIFNQIHFKENYSDIDHQYAQKIAQALFSPHYLEEFQSWLQEKEDIELADKLMLNILKVEHEMDIQCIMNEELSCKNVVTSAQEVSNPNLSINSIVIEPLLTPITIIQETI
;
A
#
# COMPACT_ATOMS: atom_id res chain seq x y z
N MET A 1 26.90 56.29 -5.78
CA MET A 1 28.21 55.86 -5.27
C MET A 1 28.06 55.76 -3.76
N GLU A 2 27.44 54.68 -3.30
CA GLU A 2 28.12 53.47 -2.77
C GLU A 2 28.56 53.74 -1.31
N ALA A 3 28.21 52.97 -0.27
CA ALA A 3 27.72 51.60 -0.19
C ALA A 3 26.85 51.42 1.08
N GLN A 4 25.77 50.65 0.96
CA GLN A 4 25.10 49.97 2.08
C GLN A 4 25.98 48.79 2.47
N GLN A 5 26.37 48.70 3.75
CA GLN A 5 27.09 47.56 4.30
C GLN A 5 26.11 46.68 5.07
N GLU A 6 25.77 45.56 4.43
CA GLU A 6 25.62 44.20 4.97
C GLU A 6 24.94 44.04 6.32
N ILE A 7 23.68 43.59 6.23
CA ILE A 7 23.01 42.80 7.26
C ILE A 7 23.78 41.47 7.37
N ASN A 8 24.16 41.16 8.60
CA ASN A 8 25.01 40.04 9.00
C ASN A 8 24.39 38.68 8.62
N LEU A 9 25.04 37.97 7.69
CA LEU A 9 24.64 36.67 7.13
C LEU A 9 24.89 35.46 8.06
N ASN A 10 25.47 35.66 9.25
CA ASN A 10 25.85 34.56 10.15
C ASN A 10 24.67 33.78 10.76
N GLY A 11 23.43 34.30 10.71
CA GLY A 11 22.24 33.55 11.14
C GLY A 11 21.81 32.50 10.13
N LEU A 12 22.02 32.77 8.83
CA LEU A 12 21.65 31.87 7.75
C LEU A 12 22.61 30.69 7.67
N ASP A 13 23.91 30.91 7.86
CA ASP A 13 24.92 29.84 7.86
C ASP A 13 24.74 28.89 9.04
N THR A 14 24.19 29.34 10.17
CA THR A 14 23.92 28.49 11.33
C THR A 14 22.70 27.60 11.07
N LEU A 15 21.64 28.15 10.47
CA LEU A 15 20.46 27.41 10.01
C LEU A 15 20.79 26.44 8.86
N ILE A 16 21.65 26.86 7.92
CA ILE A 16 22.12 26.01 6.81
C ILE A 16 23.00 24.88 7.34
N ASN A 17 23.85 25.13 8.35
CA ASN A 17 24.66 24.07 8.97
C ASN A 17 23.82 23.14 9.84
N GLN A 18 22.80 23.63 10.56
CA GLN A 18 21.84 22.77 11.28
C GLN A 18 21.00 21.93 10.30
N LYS A 19 20.56 22.53 9.19
CA LYS A 19 19.86 21.84 8.10
C LYS A 19 20.76 20.81 7.42
N GLN A 20 22.02 21.14 7.13
CA GLN A 20 23.01 20.19 6.60
C GLN A 20 23.35 19.10 7.61
N HIS A 21 23.41 19.40 8.91
CA HIS A 21 23.65 18.39 9.95
C HIS A 21 22.44 17.48 10.15
N ALA A 22 21.21 18.00 10.06
CA ALA A 22 19.96 17.22 10.04
C ALA A 22 19.86 16.35 8.78
N LEU A 23 20.22 16.89 7.60
CA LEU A 23 20.38 16.14 6.35
C LEU A 23 21.49 15.08 6.44
N THR A 24 22.55 15.36 7.21
CA THR A 24 23.64 14.41 7.46
C THR A 24 23.18 13.29 8.40
N LEU A 25 22.44 13.63 9.47
CA LEU A 25 21.77 12.71 10.40
C LEU A 25 20.82 11.77 9.65
N THR A 26 19.93 12.30 8.82
CA THR A 26 19.05 11.49 7.97
C THR A 26 19.89 10.65 7.00
N SER A 27 20.86 11.22 6.30
CA SER A 27 21.70 10.49 5.32
C SER A 27 22.65 9.44 5.92
N GLN A 28 22.99 9.53 7.21
CA GLN A 28 23.86 8.55 7.91
C GLN A 28 23.06 7.36 8.45
N TYR A 29 21.77 7.53 8.72
CA TYR A 29 20.85 6.43 9.04
C TYR A 29 20.24 5.80 7.77
N PHE A 30 20.17 6.54 6.66
CA PHE A 30 19.91 5.95 5.36
C PHE A 30 21.14 5.17 4.89
N SER A 31 21.00 3.85 4.74
CA SER A 31 21.92 3.09 3.89
C SER A 31 21.79 3.63 2.46
N PRO A 32 22.86 4.20 1.84
CA PRO A 32 22.84 4.50 0.42
C PRO A 32 23.11 3.21 -0.33
N ILE A 33 22.14 2.28 -0.31
CA ILE A 33 21.89 1.55 -1.54
C ILE A 33 21.22 2.59 -2.43
N ALA A 34 21.73 2.77 -3.64
CA ALA A 34 21.22 3.70 -4.63
C ALA A 34 19.73 3.39 -4.93
N LEU A 35 18.83 3.95 -4.10
CA LEU A 35 17.39 3.84 -4.19
C LEU A 35 16.78 5.02 -4.96
N GLU A 36 17.59 6.01 -5.34
CA GLU A 36 17.14 7.12 -6.20
C GLU A 36 16.51 6.62 -7.51
N ASP A 37 16.87 5.42 -7.98
CA ASP A 37 16.26 4.80 -9.17
C ASP A 37 15.08 3.86 -8.85
N VAL A 38 14.96 3.38 -7.61
CA VAL A 38 13.84 2.52 -7.13
C VAL A 38 12.60 3.37 -6.83
N ILE A 39 12.80 4.63 -6.44
CA ILE A 39 11.75 5.60 -6.09
C ILE A 39 11.00 6.13 -7.33
N TYR A 40 11.59 6.07 -8.53
CA TYR A 40 11.09 6.75 -9.74
C TYR A 40 10.45 5.84 -10.80
N LYS A 41 10.13 4.60 -10.45
CA LYS A 41 9.13 3.85 -11.21
C LYS A 41 8.03 3.44 -10.26
N ASP A 42 7.08 4.36 -10.13
CA ASP A 42 5.68 4.06 -10.00
C ASP A 42 5.37 2.56 -10.15
N GLU A 43 5.08 1.91 -9.03
CA GLU A 43 4.10 0.84 -9.09
C GLU A 43 2.75 1.53 -9.28
N ALA A 44 2.46 1.89 -10.55
CA ALA A 44 1.15 1.54 -11.06
C ALA A 44 0.88 0.11 -10.56
N LEU A 45 -0.27 -0.07 -9.91
CA LEU A 45 -0.73 -1.34 -9.34
C LEU A 45 -0.16 -2.57 -10.04
N PRO A 46 0.14 -3.68 -9.31
CA PRO A 46 0.85 -4.85 -9.82
C PRO A 46 0.59 -5.06 -11.30
N GLU A 47 1.63 -5.10 -12.13
CA GLU A 47 1.47 -5.44 -13.54
C GLU A 47 1.04 -6.92 -13.66
N LEU A 48 -0.20 -7.19 -13.26
CA LEU A 48 -0.84 -8.50 -13.25
C LEU A 48 -0.75 -9.05 -14.68
N GLY A 49 -0.11 -10.20 -14.83
CA GLY A 49 0.21 -10.82 -16.11
C GLY A 49 1.70 -10.87 -16.45
N LYS A 50 2.58 -10.27 -15.64
CA LYS A 50 4.05 -10.41 -15.77
C LYS A 50 4.65 -11.51 -14.91
N VAL A 51 3.99 -11.94 -13.83
CA VAL A 51 4.54 -13.00 -12.96
C VAL A 51 4.79 -14.28 -13.77
N ARG A 52 3.86 -14.67 -14.66
CA ARG A 52 4.04 -15.79 -15.61
C ARG A 52 5.11 -15.61 -16.66
N GLN A 53 5.54 -14.39 -16.95
CA GLN A 53 6.66 -14.12 -17.86
C GLN A 53 8.01 -14.30 -17.16
N LEU A 54 8.03 -14.12 -15.84
CA LEU A 54 9.17 -14.36 -14.95
C LEU A 54 9.20 -15.80 -14.43
N ILE A 55 8.08 -16.52 -14.51
CA ILE A 55 8.01 -17.96 -14.21
C ILE A 55 8.95 -18.73 -15.13
N PRO A 56 9.80 -19.61 -14.60
CA PRO A 56 11.09 -19.81 -15.21
C PRO A 56 10.99 -20.79 -16.39
N LYS A 57 11.97 -20.70 -17.31
CA LYS A 57 12.20 -21.69 -18.40
C LYS A 57 12.17 -23.15 -17.89
N SER A 58 12.38 -23.35 -16.60
CA SER A 58 12.36 -24.61 -15.87
C SER A 58 11.08 -25.44 -15.99
N ILE A 59 9.88 -24.84 -15.96
CA ILE A 59 8.63 -25.62 -16.03
C ILE A 59 8.46 -26.18 -17.44
N GLN A 60 8.77 -25.37 -18.45
CA GLN A 60 8.79 -25.84 -19.83
C GLN A 60 9.83 -26.96 -20.00
N GLU A 61 11.01 -26.86 -19.36
CA GLU A 61 12.02 -27.92 -19.38
C GLU A 61 11.55 -29.22 -18.71
N ILE A 62 10.80 -29.14 -17.61
CA ILE A 62 10.20 -30.30 -16.93
C ILE A 62 9.12 -30.91 -17.83
N GLU A 63 8.25 -30.07 -18.40
CA GLU A 63 7.20 -30.51 -19.31
C GLU A 63 7.80 -31.17 -20.55
N ASP A 64 8.79 -30.55 -21.18
CA ASP A 64 9.53 -31.06 -22.34
C ASP A 64 10.25 -32.37 -22.01
N TYR A 65 10.81 -32.51 -20.80
CA TYR A 65 11.38 -33.77 -20.34
C TYR A 65 10.31 -34.86 -20.33
N TYR A 66 9.15 -34.62 -19.72
CA TYR A 66 8.08 -35.60 -19.59
C TYR A 66 7.24 -35.81 -20.87
N HIS A 67 7.29 -34.90 -21.85
CA HIS A 67 6.71 -35.10 -23.21
C HIS A 67 7.52 -36.09 -24.05
N GLN A 68 8.74 -36.45 -23.65
CA GLN A 68 9.53 -37.45 -24.36
C GLN A 68 8.86 -38.84 -24.32
N ASP A 69 9.08 -39.60 -25.39
CA ASP A 69 8.43 -40.87 -25.66
C ASP A 69 9.06 -42.00 -24.79
N PHE A 70 8.78 -41.96 -23.48
CA PHE A 70 9.24 -42.97 -22.53
C PHE A 70 8.36 -44.22 -22.62
N LYS A 71 8.76 -45.17 -23.47
CA LYS A 71 8.19 -46.53 -23.41
C LYS A 71 8.74 -47.24 -22.17
N LEU A 72 7.87 -47.92 -21.42
CA LEU A 72 8.26 -48.87 -20.36
C LEU A 72 9.01 -50.05 -21.00
N VAL A 73 10.32 -49.89 -21.27
CA VAL A 73 11.14 -50.96 -21.84
C VAL A 73 11.63 -51.87 -20.69
N LYS A 74 11.16 -53.11 -20.70
CA LYS A 74 11.36 -54.08 -19.61
C LYS A 74 12.78 -54.68 -19.54
N ASN A 75 13.75 -54.18 -20.30
CA ASN A 75 15.15 -54.62 -20.25
C ASN A 75 16.03 -53.72 -21.13
N SER A 76 16.91 -52.92 -20.51
CA SER A 76 18.33 -52.74 -20.86
C SER A 76 18.84 -51.36 -20.44
N ASN A 77 19.59 -51.31 -19.33
CA ASN A 77 20.77 -50.49 -18.99
C ASN A 77 20.97 -49.04 -19.52
N LEU A 78 19.98 -48.33 -20.06
CA LEU A 78 20.16 -46.95 -20.56
C LEU A 78 18.93 -46.02 -20.50
N GLN A 79 17.95 -46.25 -19.61
CA GLN A 79 16.86 -45.30 -19.37
C GLN A 79 16.66 -45.02 -17.88
N ILE A 80 16.70 -43.75 -17.50
CA ILE A 80 16.41 -43.27 -16.14
C ILE A 80 14.94 -43.60 -15.86
N HIS A 81 14.69 -44.60 -15.01
CA HIS A 81 13.36 -45.20 -14.78
C HIS A 81 12.59 -44.48 -13.66
N TYR A 82 11.62 -43.65 -14.03
CA TYR A 82 10.59 -43.12 -13.12
C TYR A 82 9.20 -43.65 -13.50
N PRO A 83 8.94 -44.95 -13.33
CA PRO A 83 7.71 -45.59 -13.83
C PRO A 83 6.45 -45.02 -13.18
N LEU A 84 6.53 -44.61 -11.91
CA LEU A 84 5.40 -44.00 -11.21
C LEU A 84 5.08 -42.60 -11.75
N HIS A 85 6.09 -41.80 -12.09
CA HIS A 85 5.91 -40.50 -12.75
C HIS A 85 5.32 -40.63 -14.14
N ILE A 86 5.76 -41.62 -14.93
CA ILE A 86 5.18 -41.90 -16.26
C ILE A 86 3.72 -42.32 -16.13
N ALA A 87 3.40 -43.21 -15.17
CA ALA A 87 2.02 -43.61 -14.92
C ALA A 87 1.15 -42.43 -14.48
N ALA A 88 1.68 -41.53 -13.65
CA ALA A 88 1.03 -40.30 -13.22
C ALA A 88 0.80 -39.32 -14.39
N ARG A 89 1.79 -39.11 -15.26
CA ARG A 89 1.69 -38.31 -16.50
C ARG A 89 0.58 -38.82 -17.41
N ASP A 90 0.50 -40.14 -17.58
CA ASP A 90 -0.45 -40.78 -18.48
C ASP A 90 -1.85 -40.96 -17.87
N GLY A 91 -2.06 -40.57 -16.60
CA GLY A 91 -3.33 -40.78 -15.90
C GLY A 91 -3.64 -42.25 -15.60
N ASN A 92 -2.65 -43.15 -15.66
CA ASN A 92 -2.86 -44.60 -15.56
C ASN A 92 -2.96 -45.07 -14.10
N CYS A 93 -4.15 -44.89 -13.53
CA CYS A 93 -4.44 -45.19 -12.11
C CYS A 93 -4.18 -46.65 -11.73
N ASP A 94 -4.51 -47.61 -12.61
CA ASP A 94 -4.26 -49.03 -12.37
C ASP A 94 -2.76 -49.34 -12.23
N GLU A 95 -1.94 -48.72 -13.08
CA GLU A 95 -0.48 -48.86 -13.00
C GLU A 95 0.09 -48.19 -11.76
N ILE A 96 -0.41 -47.01 -11.37
CA ILE A 96 -0.03 -46.34 -10.11
C ILE A 96 -0.30 -47.27 -8.92
N ILE A 97 -1.53 -47.81 -8.82
CA ILE A 97 -1.93 -48.71 -7.74
C ILE A 97 -1.04 -49.97 -7.74
N ARG A 98 -0.77 -50.55 -8.91
CA ARG A 98 0.07 -51.74 -9.04
C ARG A 98 1.51 -51.48 -8.59
N LEU A 99 2.11 -50.35 -8.99
CA LEU A 99 3.48 -50.01 -8.64
C LEU A 99 3.64 -49.77 -7.12
N VAL A 100 2.62 -49.23 -6.46
CA VAL A 100 2.66 -48.93 -5.02
C VAL A 100 2.32 -50.17 -4.18
N ASN A 101 1.26 -50.92 -4.53
CA ASN A 101 0.68 -51.97 -3.68
C ASN A 101 1.04 -53.41 -4.07
N ASP A 102 1.20 -53.73 -5.36
CA ASP A 102 1.26 -55.13 -5.85
C ASP A 102 2.68 -55.75 -5.80
N GLY A 103 3.44 -55.42 -4.76
CA GLY A 103 4.74 -56.04 -4.45
C GLY A 103 5.96 -55.43 -5.16
N PHE A 104 5.78 -54.34 -5.91
CA PHE A 104 6.90 -53.56 -6.44
C PHE A 104 7.45 -52.55 -5.41
N GLY A 105 6.61 -52.08 -4.49
CA GLY A 105 7.02 -51.27 -3.33
C GLY A 105 7.64 -49.93 -3.70
N TYR A 106 7.22 -49.32 -4.81
CA TYR A 106 7.64 -47.97 -5.16
C TYR A 106 7.14 -47.00 -4.10
N ASP A 107 8.03 -46.10 -3.67
CA ASP A 107 7.66 -45.02 -2.76
C ASP A 107 6.74 -44.04 -3.51
N ILE A 108 5.53 -43.81 -2.97
CA ILE A 108 4.53 -42.89 -3.52
C ILE A 108 5.07 -41.46 -3.66
N ASN A 109 6.04 -41.11 -2.82
CA ASN A 109 6.70 -39.80 -2.77
C ASN A 109 8.07 -39.80 -3.46
N GLN A 110 8.44 -40.86 -4.18
CA GLN A 110 9.75 -40.96 -4.83
C GLN A 110 9.98 -39.75 -5.74
N THR A 111 11.08 -39.05 -5.53
CA THR A 111 11.44 -37.92 -6.37
C THR A 111 12.31 -38.34 -7.56
N ASP A 112 12.23 -37.58 -8.64
CA ASP A 112 13.21 -37.64 -9.72
C ASP A 112 14.49 -36.84 -9.40
N ALA A 113 15.41 -36.74 -10.36
CA ALA A 113 16.67 -36.00 -10.21
C ALA A 113 16.49 -34.48 -10.03
N ARG A 114 15.28 -33.96 -10.24
CA ARG A 114 14.87 -32.56 -10.04
C ARG A 114 13.96 -32.41 -8.82
N SER A 115 13.92 -33.40 -7.93
CA SER A 115 13.05 -33.41 -6.76
C SER A 115 11.54 -33.47 -7.10
N ILE A 116 11.15 -33.80 -8.34
CA ILE A 116 9.74 -33.85 -8.76
C ILE A 116 9.12 -35.18 -8.33
N THR A 117 7.95 -35.15 -7.71
CA THR A 117 7.18 -36.36 -7.32
C THR A 117 6.16 -36.75 -8.39
N PRO A 118 5.58 -37.97 -8.36
CA PRO A 118 4.49 -38.35 -9.26
C PRO A 118 3.28 -37.40 -9.15
N LEU A 119 3.01 -36.85 -7.97
CA LEU A 119 1.92 -35.91 -7.74
C LEU A 119 2.14 -34.56 -8.45
N HIS A 120 3.38 -34.06 -8.49
CA HIS A 120 3.73 -32.89 -9.29
C HIS A 120 3.45 -33.14 -10.78
N VAL A 121 3.84 -34.32 -11.28
CA VAL A 121 3.63 -34.69 -12.69
C VAL A 121 2.15 -34.82 -13.02
N ALA A 122 1.35 -35.49 -12.18
CA ALA A 122 -0.09 -35.57 -12.38
C ALA A 122 -0.75 -34.17 -12.41
N ALA A 123 -0.31 -33.25 -11.54
CA ALA A 123 -0.80 -31.88 -11.49
C ALA A 123 -0.41 -31.06 -12.73
N LEU A 124 0.85 -31.15 -13.17
CA LEU A 124 1.38 -30.51 -14.38
C LEU A 124 0.64 -30.94 -15.64
N PHE A 125 0.31 -32.24 -15.77
CA PHE A 125 -0.31 -32.79 -16.97
C PHE A 125 -1.85 -32.86 -16.94
N GLY A 126 -2.50 -32.33 -15.90
CA GLY A 126 -3.96 -32.25 -15.88
C GLY A 126 -4.66 -33.57 -15.57
N GLN A 127 -3.99 -34.51 -14.90
CA GLN A 127 -4.49 -35.87 -14.67
C GLN A 127 -5.24 -36.00 -13.34
N ILE A 128 -6.48 -35.50 -13.31
CA ILE A 128 -7.31 -35.44 -12.08
C ILE A 128 -7.49 -36.80 -11.39
N ASP A 129 -7.74 -37.87 -12.14
CA ASP A 129 -7.94 -39.21 -11.56
C ASP A 129 -6.64 -39.76 -10.95
N ALA A 130 -5.49 -39.46 -11.56
CA ALA A 130 -4.19 -39.81 -11.00
C ALA A 130 -3.89 -39.01 -9.73
N VAL A 131 -4.19 -37.70 -9.71
CA VAL A 131 -4.06 -36.87 -8.49
C VAL A 131 -4.87 -37.48 -7.34
N LYS A 132 -6.15 -37.79 -7.56
CA LYS A 132 -7.01 -38.41 -6.54
C LYS A 132 -6.49 -39.78 -6.09
N THR A 133 -6.02 -40.59 -7.02
CA THR A 133 -5.44 -41.90 -6.72
C THR A 133 -4.19 -41.76 -5.86
N LEU A 134 -3.27 -40.85 -6.22
CA LEU A 134 -2.04 -40.59 -5.47
C LEU A 134 -2.33 -40.08 -4.05
N ILE A 135 -3.27 -39.14 -3.90
CA ILE A 135 -3.74 -38.65 -2.58
C ILE A 135 -4.31 -39.81 -1.76
N THR A 136 -5.17 -40.64 -2.36
CA THR A 136 -5.80 -41.80 -1.69
C THR A 136 -4.75 -42.83 -1.22
N LEU A 137 -3.65 -42.97 -1.97
CA LEU A 137 -2.53 -43.84 -1.63
C LEU A 137 -1.55 -43.21 -0.60
N GLY A 138 -1.82 -41.99 -0.12
CA GLY A 138 -1.04 -41.33 0.91
C GLY A 138 0.15 -40.53 0.39
N ALA A 139 0.08 -40.02 -0.84
CA ALA A 139 1.06 -39.05 -1.34
C ALA A 139 1.09 -37.80 -0.44
N THR A 140 2.29 -37.32 -0.11
CA THR A 140 2.48 -36.07 0.63
C THR A 140 2.31 -34.91 -0.35
N VAL A 141 1.34 -34.04 -0.07
CA VAL A 141 0.85 -33.05 -1.04
C VAL A 141 1.69 -31.79 -1.19
N ASP A 142 2.46 -31.41 -0.16
CA ASP A 142 3.26 -30.18 -0.14
C ASP A 142 4.77 -30.46 -0.25
N ILE A 143 5.17 -31.60 -0.82
CA ILE A 143 6.59 -31.82 -1.13
C ILE A 143 7.04 -30.74 -2.12
N LYS A 144 8.13 -30.05 -1.78
CA LYS A 144 8.77 -29.05 -2.62
C LYS A 144 9.71 -29.71 -3.62
N GLY A 145 9.48 -29.45 -4.91
CA GLY A 145 10.26 -29.94 -6.03
C GLY A 145 11.34 -28.96 -6.48
N TYR A 146 11.60 -28.94 -7.79
CA TYR A 146 12.48 -27.96 -8.41
C TYR A 146 11.99 -26.53 -8.13
N GLU A 147 12.91 -25.60 -7.85
CA GLU A 147 12.61 -24.20 -7.47
C GLU A 147 11.63 -24.08 -6.30
N GLN A 148 11.54 -25.11 -5.46
CA GLN A 148 10.62 -25.23 -4.35
C GLN A 148 9.12 -25.23 -4.71
N HIS A 149 8.78 -25.45 -5.98
CA HIS A 149 7.37 -25.59 -6.40
C HIS A 149 6.73 -26.84 -5.79
N THR A 150 5.52 -26.67 -5.26
CA THR A 150 4.65 -27.78 -4.80
C THR A 150 3.73 -28.25 -5.95
N PRO A 151 3.08 -29.42 -5.85
CA PRO A 151 2.06 -29.83 -6.82
C PRO A 151 0.96 -28.78 -7.07
N LEU A 152 0.60 -27.99 -6.04
CA LEU A 152 -0.36 -26.90 -6.18
C LEU A 152 0.16 -25.79 -7.10
N HIS A 153 1.45 -25.43 -7.01
CA HIS A 153 2.09 -24.47 -7.92
C HIS A 153 1.95 -24.93 -9.38
N PHE A 154 2.30 -26.19 -9.67
CA PHE A 154 2.18 -26.75 -11.04
C PHE A 154 0.74 -26.71 -11.56
N ALA A 155 -0.26 -27.03 -10.72
CA ALA A 155 -1.66 -26.98 -11.10
C ALA A 155 -2.11 -25.55 -11.45
N LEU A 156 -1.76 -24.56 -10.62
CA LEU A 156 -2.11 -23.15 -10.83
C LEU A 156 -1.42 -22.57 -12.07
N LEU A 157 -0.13 -22.88 -12.26
CA LEU A 157 0.66 -22.49 -13.41
C LEU A 157 0.08 -22.98 -14.74
N LYS A 158 -0.47 -24.19 -14.77
CA LYS A 158 -1.17 -24.74 -15.94
C LYS A 158 -2.67 -24.47 -15.96
N ASN A 159 -3.18 -23.70 -15.00
CA ASN A 159 -4.59 -23.35 -14.86
C ASN A 159 -5.53 -24.56 -14.72
N HIS A 160 -5.05 -25.65 -14.13
CA HIS A 160 -5.83 -26.83 -13.76
C HIS A 160 -6.55 -26.58 -12.42
N TYR A 161 -7.54 -25.69 -12.41
CA TYR A 161 -8.20 -25.23 -11.18
C TYR A 161 -8.99 -26.34 -10.46
N ASP A 162 -9.49 -27.34 -11.19
CA ASP A 162 -10.13 -28.53 -10.63
C ASP A 162 -9.14 -29.41 -9.86
N ILE A 163 -7.91 -29.55 -10.37
CA ILE A 163 -6.81 -30.21 -9.68
C ILE A 163 -6.37 -29.39 -8.47
N ALA A 164 -6.19 -28.09 -8.60
CA ALA A 164 -5.83 -27.21 -7.48
C ALA A 164 -6.87 -27.31 -6.35
N THR A 165 -8.16 -27.27 -6.70
CA THR A 165 -9.27 -27.48 -5.74
C THR A 165 -9.16 -28.85 -5.06
N THR A 166 -8.87 -29.91 -5.81
CA THR A 166 -8.73 -31.27 -5.27
C THR A 166 -7.53 -31.40 -4.34
N LEU A 167 -6.38 -30.82 -4.71
CA LEU A 167 -5.17 -30.80 -3.87
C LEU A 167 -5.43 -30.12 -2.53
N ILE A 168 -6.21 -29.03 -2.51
CA ILE A 168 -6.56 -28.31 -1.28
C ILE A 168 -7.60 -29.11 -0.46
N LEU A 169 -8.75 -29.45 -1.06
CA LEU A 169 -9.88 -30.03 -0.33
C LEU A 169 -9.68 -31.50 0.08
N GLU A 170 -9.12 -32.32 -0.81
CA GLU A 170 -8.91 -33.76 -0.56
C GLU A 170 -7.50 -34.03 -0.05
N GLY A 171 -6.52 -33.23 -0.50
CA GLY A 171 -5.11 -33.41 -0.17
C GLY A 171 -4.62 -32.62 1.05
N GLY A 172 -5.29 -31.51 1.41
CA GLY A 172 -4.83 -30.60 2.46
C GLY A 172 -3.63 -29.74 2.05
N ALA A 173 -3.43 -29.50 0.75
CA ALA A 173 -2.35 -28.65 0.25
C ALA A 173 -2.53 -27.21 0.73
N CYS A 174 -1.44 -26.61 1.21
CA CYS A 174 -1.46 -25.24 1.73
C CYS A 174 -1.30 -24.20 0.59
N PRO A 175 -2.27 -23.28 0.38
CA PRO A 175 -2.18 -22.23 -0.65
C PRO A 175 -1.05 -21.22 -0.43
N LEU A 176 -0.59 -21.08 0.81
CA LEU A 176 0.42 -20.10 1.23
C LEU A 176 1.87 -20.62 1.14
N GLN A 177 2.09 -21.85 0.64
CA GLN A 177 3.45 -22.33 0.41
C GLN A 177 4.14 -21.45 -0.63
N GLU A 178 5.33 -20.98 -0.28
CA GLU A 178 6.16 -20.14 -1.14
C GLU A 178 7.23 -20.97 -1.85
N ASP A 179 7.50 -20.62 -3.11
CA ASP A 179 8.62 -21.12 -3.89
C ASP A 179 9.94 -20.37 -3.56
N ASP A 180 11.03 -20.66 -4.28
CA ASP A 180 12.34 -20.02 -4.03
C ASP A 180 12.33 -18.49 -4.26
N MET A 181 11.35 -17.97 -5.01
CA MET A 181 11.17 -16.55 -5.29
C MET A 181 10.13 -15.89 -4.38
N GLY A 182 9.52 -16.64 -3.46
CA GLY A 182 8.44 -16.14 -2.60
C GLY A 182 7.07 -16.13 -3.28
N ILE A 183 6.89 -16.79 -4.43
CA ILE A 183 5.60 -16.90 -5.10
C ILE A 183 4.74 -17.92 -4.35
N ASN A 184 3.49 -17.55 -4.05
CA ASN A 184 2.51 -18.45 -3.46
C ASN A 184 1.32 -18.72 -4.39
N GLY A 185 0.35 -19.52 -3.93
CA GLY A 185 -0.82 -19.87 -4.73
C GLY A 185 -1.70 -18.68 -5.11
N PHE A 186 -1.86 -17.68 -4.24
CA PHE A 186 -2.64 -16.47 -4.56
C PHE A 186 -1.98 -15.67 -5.66
N THR A 187 -0.65 -15.49 -5.60
CA THR A 187 0.11 -14.84 -6.67
C THR A 187 -0.13 -15.51 -8.02
N LEU A 188 -0.01 -16.84 -8.10
CA LEU A 188 -0.18 -17.60 -9.35
C LEU A 188 -1.61 -17.56 -9.92
N LEU A 189 -2.61 -17.58 -9.03
CA LEU A 189 -4.02 -17.58 -9.44
C LEU A 189 -4.45 -16.20 -9.91
N LEU A 190 -4.11 -15.15 -9.16
CA LEU A 190 -4.58 -13.78 -9.41
C LEU A 190 -3.92 -13.13 -10.62
N ASP A 191 -2.70 -13.56 -11.00
CA ASP A 191 -1.99 -13.09 -12.20
C ASP A 191 -2.84 -13.24 -13.49
N ASP A 192 -3.66 -14.30 -13.59
CA ASP A 192 -4.48 -14.58 -14.77
C ASP A 192 -5.87 -13.94 -14.73
N ILE A 193 -6.34 -13.50 -13.56
CA ILE A 193 -7.74 -13.06 -13.38
C ILE A 193 -8.08 -11.83 -14.22
N PRO A 194 -7.27 -10.75 -14.29
CA PRO A 194 -7.59 -9.58 -15.11
C PRO A 194 -7.80 -9.93 -16.59
N ASN A 195 -6.93 -10.78 -17.14
CA ASN A 195 -7.04 -11.25 -18.52
C ASN A 195 -8.32 -12.08 -18.73
N LEU A 196 -8.68 -12.93 -17.76
CA LEU A 196 -9.93 -13.70 -17.83
C LEU A 196 -11.16 -12.80 -17.74
N LEU A 197 -11.14 -11.77 -16.90
CA LEU A 197 -12.22 -10.78 -16.75
C LEU A 197 -12.49 -10.03 -18.05
N GLN A 198 -11.43 -9.57 -18.74
CA GLN A 198 -11.56 -8.87 -20.02
C GLN A 198 -12.17 -9.77 -21.11
N ASN A 199 -11.80 -11.06 -21.14
CA ASN A 199 -12.23 -11.99 -22.19
C ASN A 199 -13.57 -12.70 -21.90
N ALA A 200 -14.07 -12.68 -20.66
CA ALA A 200 -15.25 -13.43 -20.24
C ALA A 200 -16.57 -12.95 -20.88
N GLY A 201 -16.64 -11.70 -21.35
CA GLY A 201 -17.84 -11.15 -22.01
C GLY A 201 -18.18 -11.83 -23.34
N ASP A 202 -17.16 -12.24 -24.09
CA ASP A 202 -17.29 -12.74 -25.46
C ASP A 202 -17.08 -14.26 -25.61
N ASP A 203 -16.49 -14.92 -24.60
CA ASP A 203 -16.16 -16.36 -24.65
C ASP A 203 -16.72 -17.15 -23.46
N SER A 204 -17.67 -18.05 -23.76
CA SER A 204 -18.22 -19.01 -22.80
C SER A 204 -17.17 -19.86 -22.07
N LYS A 205 -16.02 -20.15 -22.70
CA LYS A 205 -14.93 -20.89 -22.07
C LYS A 205 -14.13 -20.01 -21.11
N ALA A 206 -13.83 -18.78 -21.50
CA ALA A 206 -13.21 -17.80 -20.60
C ALA A 206 -14.10 -17.56 -19.38
N LYS A 207 -15.42 -17.43 -19.57
CA LYS A 207 -16.40 -17.32 -18.49
C LYS A 207 -16.35 -18.52 -17.53
N ALA A 208 -16.42 -19.75 -18.06
CA ALA A 208 -16.37 -20.95 -17.22
C ALA A 208 -15.03 -21.10 -16.47
N LYS A 209 -13.92 -20.70 -17.09
CA LYS A 209 -12.60 -20.68 -16.47
C LYS A 209 -12.52 -19.63 -15.35
N LEU A 210 -13.07 -18.44 -15.57
CA LEU A 210 -13.18 -17.39 -14.56
C LEU A 210 -14.07 -17.82 -13.39
N ASP A 211 -15.21 -18.46 -13.64
CA ASP A 211 -16.08 -18.99 -12.58
C ASP A 211 -15.34 -20.01 -11.71
N SER A 212 -14.57 -20.89 -12.35
CA SER A 212 -13.74 -21.88 -11.65
C SER A 212 -12.64 -21.21 -10.83
N ALA A 213 -11.99 -20.18 -11.37
CA ALA A 213 -10.96 -19.42 -10.67
C ALA A 213 -11.53 -18.69 -9.44
N MET A 214 -12.69 -18.04 -9.58
CA MET A 214 -13.37 -17.36 -8.46
C MET A 214 -13.75 -18.32 -7.34
N ASN A 215 -14.20 -19.54 -7.68
CA ASN A 215 -14.49 -20.57 -6.69
C ASN A 215 -13.20 -21.09 -6.02
N LEU A 216 -12.09 -21.15 -6.76
CA LEU A 216 -10.80 -21.54 -6.21
C LEU A 216 -10.24 -20.48 -5.25
N ILE A 217 -10.45 -19.18 -5.51
CA ILE A 217 -10.09 -18.11 -4.56
C ILE A 217 -10.82 -18.34 -3.22
N ASP A 218 -12.13 -18.59 -3.25
CA ASP A 218 -12.94 -18.91 -2.06
C ASP A 218 -12.38 -20.13 -1.29
N VAL A 219 -12.06 -21.20 -2.02
CA VAL A 219 -11.47 -22.41 -1.44
C VAL A 219 -10.12 -22.09 -0.79
N MET A 220 -9.25 -21.34 -1.45
CA MET A 220 -7.92 -20.99 -0.92
C MET A 220 -8.02 -20.11 0.32
N ILE A 221 -8.94 -19.14 0.34
CA ILE A 221 -9.22 -18.29 1.50
C ILE A 221 -9.56 -19.16 2.72
N HIS A 222 -10.48 -20.13 2.57
CA HIS A 222 -10.94 -20.98 3.68
C HIS A 222 -9.96 -22.08 4.12
N HIS A 223 -8.90 -22.34 3.35
CA HIS A 223 -7.93 -23.40 3.63
C HIS A 223 -6.50 -22.86 3.83
N SER A 224 -6.39 -21.57 4.12
CA SER A 224 -5.14 -20.93 4.50
C SER A 224 -5.04 -20.80 6.02
N ASN A 225 -3.87 -21.12 6.58
CA ASN A 225 -3.62 -21.06 8.03
C ASN A 225 -2.58 -19.97 8.37
N GLY A 226 -2.69 -18.80 7.75
CA GLY A 226 -1.78 -17.68 7.94
C GLY A 226 -2.22 -16.45 7.14
N PRO A 227 -1.41 -15.38 7.13
CA PRO A 227 -1.75 -14.15 6.43
C PRO A 227 -2.04 -14.39 4.95
N LEU A 228 -3.18 -13.90 4.49
CA LEU A 228 -3.62 -13.96 3.10
C LEU A 228 -2.89 -12.86 2.33
N LEU A 229 -1.75 -13.22 1.75
CA LEU A 229 -0.90 -12.31 1.01
C LEU A 229 -0.84 -12.68 -0.46
N PHE A 230 -0.95 -11.67 -1.30
CA PHE A 230 -0.49 -11.69 -2.67
C PHE A 230 0.93 -11.12 -2.69
N ASN A 231 1.89 -11.90 -3.16
CA ASN A 231 3.27 -11.44 -3.28
C ASN A 231 3.49 -10.97 -4.72
N ASP A 232 3.50 -9.65 -4.94
CA ASP A 232 3.82 -9.05 -6.22
C ASP A 232 5.32 -9.17 -6.51
N ILE A 233 5.68 -9.29 -7.79
CA ILE A 233 7.06 -9.37 -8.22
C ILE A 233 7.33 -8.25 -9.22
N SER A 234 8.26 -7.37 -8.85
CA SER A 234 8.80 -6.35 -9.74
C SER A 234 10.28 -6.61 -10.01
N GLU A 235 10.72 -6.39 -11.26
CA GLU A 235 12.13 -6.48 -11.65
C GLU A 235 12.67 -5.07 -11.90
N HIS A 236 13.72 -4.69 -11.17
CA HIS A 236 14.38 -3.41 -11.34
C HIS A 236 15.90 -3.59 -11.37
N GLN A 237 16.57 -3.07 -12.41
CA GLN A 237 18.02 -3.18 -12.59
C GLN A 237 18.59 -4.61 -12.50
N ASN A 238 17.82 -5.62 -12.93
CA ASN A 238 18.10 -7.05 -12.79
C ASN A 238 18.06 -7.60 -11.34
N GLU A 239 17.47 -6.85 -10.40
CA GLU A 239 17.11 -7.33 -9.07
C GLU A 239 15.61 -7.57 -9.00
N ILE A 240 15.22 -8.65 -8.34
CA ILE A 240 13.82 -9.04 -8.14
C ILE A 240 13.38 -8.55 -6.77
N TYR A 241 12.34 -7.73 -6.75
CA TYR A 241 11.68 -7.21 -5.56
C TYR A 241 10.37 -7.95 -5.36
N LEU A 242 10.12 -8.35 -4.12
CA LEU A 242 8.88 -9.02 -3.72
C LEU A 242 8.09 -8.06 -2.84
N THR A 243 6.95 -7.58 -3.35
CA THR A 243 6.08 -6.64 -2.63
C THR A 243 4.80 -7.37 -2.19
N PRO A 244 4.68 -7.73 -0.90
CA PRO A 244 3.50 -8.38 -0.34
C PRO A 244 2.37 -7.37 -0.18
N TYR A 245 1.18 -7.77 -0.60
CA TYR A 245 -0.05 -7.03 -0.45
C TYR A 245 -1.08 -7.91 0.26
N PRO A 246 -1.85 -7.36 1.23
CA PRO A 246 -3.03 -8.06 1.74
C PRO A 246 -3.93 -8.48 0.59
N LEU A 247 -4.43 -9.71 0.63
CA LEU A 247 -5.28 -10.26 -0.41
C LEU A 247 -6.49 -9.36 -0.68
N GLU A 248 -7.06 -8.76 0.36
CA GLU A 248 -8.18 -7.82 0.23
C GLU A 248 -7.84 -6.62 -0.66
N THR A 249 -6.63 -6.08 -0.58
CA THR A 249 -6.18 -4.92 -1.37
C THR A 249 -6.10 -5.28 -2.85
N ILE A 250 -5.54 -6.46 -3.15
CA ILE A 250 -5.39 -6.92 -4.54
C ILE A 250 -6.73 -7.33 -5.14
N LEU A 251 -7.60 -7.99 -4.38
CA LEU A 251 -8.95 -8.31 -4.86
C LEU A 251 -9.77 -7.04 -5.12
N GLN A 252 -9.59 -5.97 -4.32
CA GLN A 252 -10.25 -4.69 -4.55
C GLN A 252 -9.78 -4.05 -5.86
N PHE A 253 -8.47 -4.10 -6.11
CA PHE A 253 -7.91 -3.66 -7.39
C PHE A 253 -8.44 -4.48 -8.56
N ILE A 254 -8.42 -5.81 -8.49
CA ILE A 254 -8.94 -6.66 -9.57
C ILE A 254 -10.43 -6.37 -9.83
N ALA A 255 -11.21 -6.07 -8.77
CA ALA A 255 -12.61 -5.70 -8.91
C ALA A 255 -12.79 -4.40 -9.70
N SER A 256 -11.89 -3.41 -9.57
CA SER A 256 -12.01 -2.13 -10.25
C SER A 256 -11.73 -2.13 -11.74
N TYR A 257 -10.91 -3.07 -12.19
CA TYR A 257 -10.65 -3.29 -13.61
C TYR A 257 -11.63 -4.29 -14.23
N SER A 258 -12.59 -4.80 -13.45
CA SER A 258 -13.58 -5.74 -13.96
C SER A 258 -14.60 -5.02 -14.84
N PRO A 259 -14.72 -5.37 -16.14
CA PRO A 259 -15.77 -4.82 -16.99
C PRO A 259 -17.17 -5.36 -16.63
N SER A 260 -17.25 -6.29 -15.67
CA SER A 260 -18.49 -6.95 -15.25
C SER A 260 -18.81 -6.67 -13.79
N VAL A 261 -19.91 -5.96 -13.56
CA VAL A 261 -20.46 -5.68 -12.23
C VAL A 261 -20.78 -6.97 -11.46
N GLU A 262 -21.17 -8.05 -12.14
CA GLU A 262 -21.40 -9.36 -11.52
C GLU A 262 -20.12 -9.90 -10.86
N TYR A 263 -19.01 -9.94 -11.61
CA TYR A 263 -17.74 -10.45 -11.09
C TYR A 263 -17.08 -9.51 -10.10
N ALA A 264 -17.22 -8.20 -10.30
CA ALA A 264 -16.73 -7.21 -9.34
C ALA A 264 -17.43 -7.39 -7.97
N ASN A 265 -18.75 -7.57 -7.96
CA ASN A 265 -19.50 -7.89 -6.73
C ASN A 265 -19.09 -9.24 -6.10
N LYS A 266 -18.78 -10.25 -6.92
CA LYS A 266 -18.27 -11.54 -6.40
C LYS A 266 -16.91 -11.36 -5.71
N LEU A 267 -16.01 -10.56 -6.27
CA LEU A 267 -14.73 -10.22 -5.65
C LEU A 267 -14.93 -9.46 -4.32
N LEU A 268 -15.88 -8.53 -4.26
CA LEU A 268 -16.25 -7.83 -3.02
C LEU A 268 -16.74 -8.78 -1.93
N GLN A 269 -17.48 -9.83 -2.29
CA GLN A 269 -17.88 -10.86 -1.33
C GLN A 269 -16.68 -11.67 -0.81
N LEU A 270 -15.74 -12.02 -1.69
CA LEU A 270 -14.50 -12.71 -1.33
C LEU A 270 -13.63 -11.86 -0.41
N ILE A 271 -13.59 -10.54 -0.61
CA ILE A 271 -12.87 -9.59 0.26
C ILE A 271 -13.43 -9.63 1.69
N GLU A 272 -14.75 -9.59 1.85
CA GLU A 272 -15.37 -9.63 3.19
C GLU A 272 -15.13 -10.98 3.90
N GLN A 273 -15.06 -12.08 3.14
CA GLN A 273 -14.66 -13.39 3.68
C GLN A 273 -13.19 -13.40 4.09
N ALA A 274 -12.30 -12.87 3.25
CA ALA A 274 -10.86 -12.78 3.53
C ALA A 274 -10.60 -11.99 4.82
N LYS A 275 -11.23 -10.82 5.00
CA LYS A 275 -11.16 -10.00 6.23
C LYS A 275 -11.59 -10.74 7.49
N THR A 276 -12.60 -11.60 7.36
CA THR A 276 -13.14 -12.38 8.49
C THR A 276 -12.16 -13.48 8.92
N ILE A 277 -11.45 -14.06 7.95
CA ILE A 277 -10.51 -15.18 8.18
C ILE A 277 -9.13 -14.67 8.59
N ASP A 278 -8.67 -13.61 7.96
CA ASP A 278 -7.38 -12.99 8.22
C ASP A 278 -7.53 -11.48 8.46
N PRO A 279 -7.63 -11.05 9.73
CA PRO A 279 -7.64 -9.64 10.06
C PRO A 279 -6.23 -9.01 10.05
N SER A 280 -5.15 -9.79 9.85
CA SER A 280 -3.78 -9.25 9.91
C SER A 280 -3.48 -8.24 8.80
N GLY A 281 -4.20 -8.33 7.67
CA GLY A 281 -4.17 -7.32 6.60
C GLY A 281 -4.54 -5.91 7.09
N GLN A 282 -5.31 -5.79 8.17
CA GLN A 282 -5.64 -4.50 8.76
C GLN A 282 -4.39 -3.78 9.28
N GLY A 283 -3.43 -4.50 9.86
CA GLY A 283 -2.17 -3.91 10.33
C GLY A 283 -1.38 -3.27 9.18
N TYR A 284 -1.36 -3.92 8.02
CA TYR A 284 -0.75 -3.37 6.79
C TYR A 284 -1.47 -2.09 6.34
N ILE A 285 -2.80 -2.09 6.27
CA ILE A 285 -3.58 -0.94 5.81
C ILE A 285 -3.38 0.26 6.74
N VAL A 286 -3.37 0.04 8.06
CA VAL A 286 -3.20 1.11 9.04
C VAL A 286 -1.75 1.63 9.03
N ALA A 287 -0.77 0.75 8.85
CA ALA A 287 0.63 1.17 8.65
C ALA A 287 0.79 2.02 7.38
N LYS A 288 0.09 1.68 6.30
CA LYS A 288 0.12 2.45 5.05
C LYS A 288 -0.52 3.82 5.21
N ASP A 289 -1.66 3.89 5.89
CA ASP A 289 -2.36 5.14 6.25
C ASP A 289 -1.46 6.08 7.07
N LEU A 290 -0.76 5.55 8.08
CA LEU A 290 0.20 6.34 8.86
C LEU A 290 1.34 6.91 8.00
N LEU A 291 1.90 6.09 7.10
CA LEU A 291 3.00 6.51 6.22
C LEU A 291 2.54 7.36 5.03
N HIS A 292 1.25 7.37 4.69
CA HIS A 292 0.67 8.36 3.77
C HIS A 292 0.65 9.74 4.43
N GLN A 293 0.26 9.82 5.71
CA GLN A 293 0.27 11.08 6.44
C GLN A 293 1.69 11.57 6.81
N PHE A 294 2.59 10.64 7.12
CA PHE A 294 3.99 10.93 7.48
C PHE A 294 4.94 10.12 6.59
N PRO A 295 5.20 10.58 5.35
CA PRO A 295 6.00 9.83 4.39
C PRO A 295 7.50 9.87 4.68
N THR A 296 8.08 8.73 5.05
CA THR A 296 9.48 8.64 5.49
C THR A 296 10.51 8.23 4.42
N GLY A 297 10.05 7.81 3.24
CA GLY A 297 10.90 7.17 2.23
C GLY A 297 11.39 5.77 2.63
N GLY A 298 11.62 4.90 1.64
CA GLY A 298 12.28 3.61 1.85
C GLY A 298 11.40 2.35 2.03
N ILE A 299 12.04 1.26 2.45
CA ILE A 299 11.44 -0.08 2.57
C ILE A 299 11.71 -0.62 3.97
N TYR A 300 10.65 -1.01 4.66
CA TYR A 300 10.69 -1.59 6.00
C TYR A 300 10.43 -3.08 5.96
N LYS A 301 10.81 -3.78 7.04
CA LYS A 301 10.47 -5.19 7.23
C LYS A 301 9.45 -5.29 8.37
N ILE A 302 8.18 -5.46 8.01
CA ILE A 302 7.06 -5.47 8.96
C ILE A 302 6.78 -6.88 9.50
N ASN A 303 6.32 -6.97 10.74
CA ASN A 303 5.82 -8.21 11.33
C ASN A 303 4.32 -8.34 11.03
N LEU A 304 3.94 -9.18 10.07
CA LEU A 304 2.51 -9.48 9.85
C LEU A 304 2.00 -10.53 10.83
N THR A 305 2.85 -11.49 11.19
CA THR A 305 2.65 -12.46 12.28
C THR A 305 3.95 -12.69 13.04
N ASP A 306 3.88 -13.32 14.21
CA ASP A 306 5.04 -13.64 15.06
C ASP A 306 6.18 -14.38 14.32
N ASP A 307 5.85 -15.11 13.26
CA ASP A 307 6.76 -15.93 12.46
C ASP A 307 7.02 -15.41 11.04
N LYS A 308 6.25 -14.42 10.57
CA LYS A 308 6.34 -13.92 9.19
C LYS A 308 6.62 -12.42 9.14
N LYS A 309 7.87 -12.12 8.80
CA LYS A 309 8.32 -10.78 8.41
C LYS A 309 8.23 -10.59 6.91
N VAL A 310 7.71 -9.46 6.46
CA VAL A 310 7.61 -9.17 5.02
C VAL A 310 8.12 -7.76 4.70
N TRP A 311 8.63 -7.56 3.48
CA TRP A 311 9.04 -6.24 3.03
C TRP A 311 7.82 -5.35 2.83
N PHE A 312 7.94 -4.08 3.16
CA PHE A 312 6.87 -3.10 3.15
C PHE A 312 7.42 -1.80 2.61
N VAL A 313 6.93 -1.37 1.45
CA VAL A 313 7.35 -0.10 0.85
C VAL A 313 6.54 1.03 1.49
N SER A 314 7.23 2.00 2.08
CA SER A 314 6.57 3.15 2.72
C SER A 314 5.90 4.03 1.66
N GLU A 315 6.57 4.24 0.54
CA GLU A 315 6.10 5.01 -0.61
C GLU A 315 5.20 4.13 -1.51
N GLY A 316 4.15 4.71 -2.10
CA GLY A 316 3.23 4.00 -3.01
C GLY A 316 1.76 4.23 -2.65
N HIS A 317 0.93 4.45 -3.67
CA HIS A 317 -0.48 4.79 -3.49
C HIS A 317 -1.37 3.91 -4.38
N SER A 318 -2.51 3.51 -3.83
CA SER A 318 -3.60 2.90 -4.59
C SER A 318 -4.77 3.85 -4.54
N GLY A 319 -5.22 4.34 -5.69
CA GLY A 319 -6.33 5.31 -5.73
C GLY A 319 -7.58 4.85 -4.99
N ILE A 320 -7.86 3.55 -5.00
CA ILE A 320 -8.96 2.92 -4.25
C ILE A 320 -8.73 3.05 -2.75
N LEU A 321 -7.54 2.63 -2.28
CA LEU A 321 -7.18 2.68 -0.87
C LEU A 321 -7.16 4.12 -0.36
N THR A 322 -6.47 5.01 -1.07
CA THR A 322 -6.31 6.42 -0.70
C THR A 322 -7.68 7.13 -0.62
N THR A 323 -8.56 6.91 -1.61
CA THR A 323 -9.92 7.48 -1.60
C THR A 323 -10.78 6.90 -0.46
N ALA A 324 -10.62 5.61 -0.16
CA ALA A 324 -11.34 4.97 0.94
C ALA A 324 -10.87 5.48 2.31
N LEU A 325 -9.56 5.70 2.50
CA LEU A 325 -8.98 6.26 3.71
C LEU A 325 -9.38 7.72 3.92
N ALA A 326 -9.36 8.54 2.86
CA ALA A 326 -9.85 9.92 2.92
C ALA A 326 -11.34 9.98 3.32
N SER A 327 -12.17 9.13 2.72
CA SER A 327 -13.60 9.01 3.07
C SER A 327 -13.82 8.54 4.53
N LEU A 328 -12.97 7.64 5.03
CA LEU A 328 -13.00 7.21 6.43
C LEU A 328 -12.60 8.35 7.36
N SER A 329 -11.51 9.06 7.05
CA SER A 329 -11.03 10.20 7.82
C SER A 329 -12.10 11.29 7.97
N LEU A 330 -12.75 11.68 6.87
CA LEU A 330 -13.86 12.65 6.89
C LEU A 330 -15.01 12.18 7.78
N LYS A 331 -15.36 10.89 7.69
CA LYS A 331 -16.42 10.30 8.50
C LYS A 331 -16.08 10.38 9.98
N GLU A 332 -14.87 9.97 10.35
CA GLU A 332 -14.44 9.98 11.75
C GLU A 332 -14.30 11.41 12.28
N PHE A 333 -13.85 12.36 11.45
CA PHE A 333 -13.81 13.78 11.81
C PHE A 333 -15.21 14.32 12.14
N ILE A 334 -16.21 14.06 11.30
CA ILE A 334 -17.60 14.52 11.53
C ILE A 334 -18.19 13.98 12.84
N HIS A 335 -17.71 12.83 13.33
CA HIS A 335 -18.18 12.23 14.59
C HIS A 335 -17.25 12.49 15.79
N SER A 336 -16.13 13.18 15.58
CA SER A 336 -15.15 13.42 16.63
C SER A 336 -15.59 14.55 17.56
N ALA A 337 -14.95 14.62 18.73
CA ALA A 337 -15.17 15.74 19.66
C ALA A 337 -14.55 17.05 19.17
N ASP A 338 -13.61 16.99 18.21
CA ASP A 338 -12.92 18.14 17.64
C ASP A 338 -13.78 18.88 16.62
N PHE A 339 -14.85 18.24 16.11
CA PHE A 339 -15.77 18.84 15.17
C PHE A 339 -16.73 19.80 15.85
N ASP A 340 -16.70 21.08 15.45
CA ASP A 340 -17.64 22.08 15.95
C ASP A 340 -19.06 21.87 15.37
N HIS A 341 -19.84 21.04 16.06
CA HIS A 341 -21.25 20.80 15.74
C HIS A 341 -22.14 22.04 15.90
N ALA A 342 -21.66 23.13 16.50
CA ALA A 342 -22.41 24.37 16.63
C ALA A 342 -22.29 25.27 15.38
N ASP A 343 -21.33 25.03 14.49
CA ASP A 343 -21.22 25.71 13.20
C ASP A 343 -22.06 24.96 12.13
N PRO A 344 -23.27 25.47 11.78
CA PRO A 344 -24.13 24.80 10.81
C PRO A 344 -23.56 24.83 9.39
N VAL A 345 -22.73 25.82 9.04
CA VAL A 345 -22.13 25.91 7.71
C VAL A 345 -21.08 24.82 7.56
N LYS A 346 -20.19 24.67 8.56
CA LYS A 346 -19.19 23.60 8.63
C LYS A 346 -19.86 22.22 8.57
N ALA A 347 -20.88 21.99 9.40
CA ALA A 347 -21.63 20.74 9.43
C ALA A 347 -22.21 20.38 8.05
N ASP A 348 -22.87 21.32 7.38
CA ASP A 348 -23.44 21.10 6.06
C ASP A 348 -22.35 20.85 5.00
N VAL A 349 -21.23 21.57 5.06
CA VAL A 349 -20.10 21.40 4.11
C VAL A 349 -19.49 20.01 4.25
N PHE A 350 -19.14 19.57 5.46
CA PHE A 350 -18.56 18.24 5.65
C PHE A 350 -19.55 17.10 5.36
N ALA A 351 -20.85 17.32 5.57
CA ALA A 351 -21.87 16.38 5.12
C ALA A 351 -21.88 16.22 3.58
N SER A 352 -21.77 17.33 2.82
CA SER A 352 -21.59 17.28 1.37
C SER A 352 -20.32 16.51 0.99
N LEU A 353 -19.19 16.80 1.63
CA LEU A 353 -17.91 16.12 1.36
C LEU A 353 -18.03 14.61 1.58
N GLN A 354 -18.68 14.18 2.67
CA GLN A 354 -18.89 12.75 2.93
C GLN A 354 -19.71 12.08 1.82
N GLU A 355 -20.77 12.72 1.32
CA GLU A 355 -21.56 12.20 0.19
C GLU A 355 -20.71 12.10 -1.09
N ILE A 356 -19.93 13.14 -1.39
CA ILE A 356 -19.04 13.20 -2.56
C ILE A 356 -17.99 12.08 -2.50
N TYR A 357 -17.33 11.90 -1.36
CA TYR A 357 -16.33 10.85 -1.18
C TYR A 357 -16.94 9.44 -1.18
N ASN A 358 -18.17 9.27 -0.69
CA ASN A 358 -18.86 7.99 -0.81
C ASN A 358 -19.08 7.60 -2.27
N HIS A 359 -19.45 8.56 -3.14
CA HIS A 359 -19.52 8.33 -4.59
C HIS A 359 -18.14 8.10 -5.22
N ALA A 360 -17.13 8.89 -4.83
CA ALA A 360 -15.77 8.76 -5.36
C ALA A 360 -15.14 7.37 -5.08
N LYS A 361 -15.46 6.77 -3.92
CA LYS A 361 -15.08 5.38 -3.61
C LYS A 361 -15.66 4.39 -4.62
N ASP A 362 -16.94 4.53 -4.96
CA ASP A 362 -17.57 3.67 -5.96
C ASP A 362 -16.95 3.91 -7.34
N PHE A 363 -16.58 5.15 -7.65
CA PHE A 363 -15.97 5.49 -8.94
C PHE A 363 -14.56 4.92 -9.11
N THR A 364 -13.74 4.91 -8.05
CA THR A 364 -12.44 4.24 -8.10
C THR A 364 -12.58 2.73 -8.13
N LEU A 365 -13.59 2.17 -7.45
CA LEU A 365 -13.85 0.74 -7.39
C LEU A 365 -14.45 0.17 -8.67
N PHE A 366 -14.99 0.97 -9.58
CA PHE A 366 -15.59 0.49 -10.83
C PHE A 366 -15.24 1.42 -12.01
N SER A 367 -14.05 2.04 -11.98
CA SER A 367 -13.64 3.09 -12.91
C SER A 367 -13.71 2.65 -14.38
N SER A 368 -13.44 1.37 -14.63
CA SER A 368 -13.45 0.77 -15.97
C SER A 368 -14.85 0.53 -16.56
N THR A 369 -15.93 0.74 -15.81
CA THR A 369 -17.29 0.44 -16.28
C THR A 369 -18.01 1.66 -16.85
N GLN A 370 -18.79 1.43 -17.91
CA GLN A 370 -19.65 2.48 -18.48
C GLN A 370 -20.74 2.94 -17.50
N GLU A 371 -21.17 2.06 -16.59
CA GLU A 371 -22.19 2.35 -15.57
C GLU A 371 -21.71 3.38 -14.56
N THR A 372 -20.45 3.29 -14.14
CA THR A 372 -19.78 4.29 -13.29
C THR A 372 -19.76 5.66 -13.94
N ALA A 373 -19.29 5.73 -15.20
CA ALA A 373 -19.27 6.98 -15.95
C ALA A 373 -20.69 7.55 -16.14
N ASN A 374 -21.69 6.70 -16.39
CA ASN A 374 -23.09 7.11 -16.48
C ASN A 374 -23.60 7.70 -15.16
N THR A 375 -23.23 7.08 -14.03
CA THR A 375 -23.62 7.55 -12.69
C THR A 375 -22.97 8.90 -12.40
N ALA A 376 -21.66 9.06 -12.65
CA ALA A 376 -20.97 10.34 -12.50
C ALA A 376 -21.62 11.45 -13.36
N THR A 377 -21.93 11.16 -14.63
CA THR A 377 -22.63 12.10 -15.52
C THR A 377 -24.03 12.43 -15.03
N MET A 378 -24.78 11.46 -14.50
CA MET A 378 -26.10 11.67 -13.95
C MET A 378 -26.05 12.62 -12.75
N LEU A 379 -25.17 12.37 -11.77
CA LEU A 379 -24.99 13.24 -10.60
C LEU A 379 -24.62 14.66 -11.01
N TYR A 380 -23.69 14.81 -11.97
CA TYR A 380 -23.31 16.12 -12.50
C TYR A 380 -24.52 16.85 -13.14
N ASN A 381 -25.32 16.14 -13.94
CA ASN A 381 -26.50 16.71 -14.60
C ASN A 381 -27.64 17.04 -13.63
N GLU A 382 -27.70 16.38 -12.47
CA GLU A 382 -28.62 16.70 -11.38
C GLU A 382 -28.21 17.96 -10.58
N GLY A 383 -27.08 18.58 -10.94
CA GLY A 383 -26.61 19.79 -10.27
C GLY A 383 -25.65 19.52 -9.11
N LYS A 384 -25.03 18.34 -9.03
CA LYS A 384 -24.09 18.02 -7.95
C LYS A 384 -22.64 18.39 -8.30
N THR A 385 -21.83 18.52 -7.24
CA THR A 385 -20.37 18.44 -7.31
C THR A 385 -19.95 16.97 -7.33
N VAL A 386 -18.99 16.61 -8.19
CA VAL A 386 -18.52 15.23 -8.39
C VAL A 386 -17.00 15.20 -8.28
N LEU A 387 -16.47 14.30 -7.45
CA LEU A 387 -15.04 14.01 -7.34
C LEU A 387 -14.72 12.78 -8.20
N LEU A 388 -13.73 12.90 -9.07
CA LEU A 388 -13.26 11.89 -10.00
C LEU A 388 -11.76 11.65 -9.73
N PRO A 389 -11.42 10.71 -8.84
CA PRO A 389 -10.03 10.37 -8.60
C PRO A 389 -9.43 9.72 -9.86
N SER A 390 -8.24 10.16 -10.26
CA SER A 390 -7.61 9.87 -11.54
C SER A 390 -6.08 9.84 -11.42
N GLY A 391 -5.36 9.73 -12.53
CA GLY A 391 -3.91 9.70 -12.53
C GLY A 391 -3.30 9.41 -13.89
N TRP A 392 -1.99 9.21 -13.90
CA TRP A 392 -1.21 8.70 -15.03
C TRP A 392 0.08 8.11 -14.49
N ASP A 393 0.62 7.10 -15.16
CA ASP A 393 1.92 6.47 -14.86
C ASP A 393 2.17 6.04 -13.41
N GLY A 394 1.21 6.13 -12.47
CA GLY A 394 1.35 5.88 -11.03
C GLY A 394 1.29 7.15 -10.16
N HIS A 395 1.33 8.33 -10.79
CA HIS A 395 0.87 9.57 -10.19
C HIS A 395 -0.63 9.56 -10.02
N PHE A 396 -1.09 9.89 -8.82
CA PHE A 396 -2.50 9.92 -8.48
C PHE A 396 -2.93 11.35 -8.15
N ILE A 397 -4.00 11.81 -8.80
CA ILE A 397 -4.53 13.17 -8.66
C ILE A 397 -6.06 13.15 -8.60
N ASP A 398 -6.66 14.28 -8.24
CA ASP A 398 -8.11 14.39 -8.13
C ASP A 398 -8.66 15.47 -9.06
N VAL A 399 -9.71 15.10 -9.80
CA VAL A 399 -10.47 16.02 -10.63
C VAL A 399 -11.85 16.27 -10.01
N ILE A 400 -12.22 17.52 -9.83
CA ILE A 400 -13.54 17.89 -9.30
C ILE A 400 -14.34 18.62 -10.38
N LEU A 401 -15.57 18.18 -10.60
CA LEU A 401 -16.53 18.83 -11.47
C LEU A 401 -17.68 19.39 -10.64
N SER A 402 -17.82 20.72 -10.62
CA SER A 402 -18.93 21.40 -9.96
C SER A 402 -19.94 21.88 -10.98
N LYS A 403 -21.13 21.28 -11.03
CA LYS A 403 -22.23 21.80 -11.87
C LYS A 403 -22.75 23.15 -11.38
N PRO A 404 -22.98 23.40 -10.08
CA PRO A 404 -23.52 24.69 -9.62
C PRO A 404 -22.58 25.86 -9.90
N GLN A 405 -21.27 25.66 -9.73
CA GLN A 405 -20.26 26.69 -9.98
C GLN A 405 -19.75 26.70 -11.42
N LEU A 406 -20.10 25.69 -12.23
CA LEU A 406 -19.53 25.47 -13.56
C LEU A 406 -18.00 25.47 -13.52
N MET A 407 -17.43 24.70 -12.59
CA MET A 407 -15.98 24.59 -12.40
C MET A 407 -15.46 23.19 -12.72
N TYR A 408 -14.32 23.15 -13.38
CA TYR A 408 -13.42 22.01 -13.50
C TYR A 408 -12.21 22.29 -12.63
N VAL A 409 -11.84 21.39 -11.73
CA VAL A 409 -10.76 21.63 -10.77
C VAL A 409 -9.79 20.47 -10.80
N VAL A 410 -8.49 20.79 -10.80
CA VAL A 410 -7.40 19.82 -10.72
C VAL A 410 -6.68 20.05 -9.41
N ALA A 411 -6.66 19.03 -8.55
CA ALA A 411 -5.88 19.00 -7.32
C ALA A 411 -4.64 18.11 -7.55
N ASN A 412 -3.47 18.73 -7.67
CA ASN A 412 -2.20 18.06 -7.96
C ASN A 412 -1.05 18.69 -7.15
N SER A 413 -0.37 17.88 -6.35
CA SER A 413 0.82 18.29 -5.56
C SER A 413 2.17 17.83 -6.15
N GLY A 414 2.14 17.07 -7.25
CA GLY A 414 3.32 16.38 -7.80
C GLY A 414 3.79 16.91 -9.15
N ASP A 415 4.22 15.97 -10.01
CA ASP A 415 4.70 16.27 -11.35
C ASP A 415 3.58 16.89 -12.22
N ARG A 416 3.87 17.99 -12.93
CA ARG A 416 2.88 18.81 -13.66
C ARG A 416 3.29 19.05 -15.11
N TYR A 417 2.31 19.23 -16.00
CA TYR A 417 2.59 19.37 -17.42
C TYR A 417 3.38 20.66 -17.65
N HIS A 418 4.63 20.52 -18.07
CA HIS A 418 5.54 21.65 -18.21
C HIS A 418 5.44 22.37 -19.57
N GLY A 419 4.56 21.91 -20.47
CA GLY A 419 4.39 22.50 -21.81
C GLY A 419 5.56 22.22 -22.76
N GLU A 420 5.27 21.73 -23.97
CA GLU A 420 6.21 21.86 -25.10
C GLU A 420 6.04 23.19 -25.87
N ALA A 421 4.99 23.96 -25.54
CA ALA A 421 4.66 25.21 -26.21
C ALA A 421 5.46 26.38 -25.58
N PRO A 422 6.10 27.24 -26.40
CA PRO A 422 7.03 28.27 -25.91
C PRO A 422 6.42 29.38 -25.04
N ASP A 423 5.08 29.42 -24.89
CA ASP A 423 4.35 30.46 -24.14
C ASP A 423 3.41 29.87 -23.06
N TYR A 424 3.47 28.56 -22.76
CA TYR A 424 2.65 27.95 -21.71
C TYR A 424 3.38 28.00 -20.37
N GLU A 425 2.81 28.69 -19.38
CA GLU A 425 3.29 28.66 -18.00
C GLU A 425 2.67 27.43 -17.31
N PRO A 426 3.49 26.52 -16.72
CA PRO A 426 2.97 25.34 -16.04
C PRO A 426 2.01 25.76 -14.92
N ASP A 427 0.94 24.99 -14.73
CA ASP A 427 0.05 25.23 -13.59
C ASP A 427 0.82 25.09 -12.26
N PRO A 428 0.56 25.93 -11.24
CA PRO A 428 1.18 25.80 -9.93
C PRO A 428 0.70 24.52 -9.23
N ALA A 429 1.52 23.97 -8.33
CA ALA A 429 1.08 22.88 -7.46
C ALA A 429 0.03 23.41 -6.48
N GLY A 430 -0.88 22.52 -6.08
CA GLY A 430 -2.03 22.86 -5.26
C GLY A 430 -3.34 22.57 -5.99
N ILE A 431 -4.24 23.56 -5.97
CA ILE A 431 -5.61 23.41 -6.46
C ILE A 431 -5.86 24.47 -7.53
N ASN A 432 -6.10 24.03 -8.76
CA ASN A 432 -6.32 24.90 -9.91
C ASN A 432 -7.79 24.85 -10.34
N PHE A 433 -8.45 26.00 -10.38
CA PHE A 433 -9.87 26.11 -10.72
C PHE A 433 -10.05 26.70 -12.12
N TYR A 434 -10.81 26.01 -12.96
CA TYR A 434 -11.07 26.42 -14.34
C TYR A 434 -12.56 26.57 -14.60
N GLN A 435 -12.91 27.58 -15.40
CA GLN A 435 -14.29 27.84 -15.80
C GLN A 435 -14.75 26.89 -16.92
N ILE A 436 -15.90 26.25 -16.72
CA ILE A 436 -16.62 25.49 -17.76
C ILE A 436 -17.55 26.46 -18.51
N TYR A 437 -17.36 26.60 -19.82
CA TYR A 437 -18.20 27.45 -20.68
C TYR A 437 -19.26 26.67 -21.45
N GLU A 438 -19.01 25.40 -21.74
CA GLU A 438 -19.89 24.51 -22.52
C GLU A 438 -20.30 23.29 -21.68
N PRO A 439 -21.08 23.45 -20.60
CA PRO A 439 -21.42 22.38 -19.67
C PRO A 439 -22.25 21.24 -20.28
N GLU A 440 -22.78 21.42 -21.49
CA GLU A 440 -23.44 20.38 -22.29
C GLU A 440 -22.46 19.40 -22.96
N LYS A 441 -21.17 19.74 -23.06
CA LYS A 441 -20.11 18.84 -23.58
C LYS A 441 -19.65 17.80 -22.56
N ILE A 442 -19.96 18.01 -21.29
CA ILE A 442 -19.66 17.05 -20.21
C ILE A 442 -20.58 15.84 -20.36
N SER A 443 -20.07 14.85 -21.08
CA SER A 443 -20.77 13.63 -21.46
C SER A 443 -20.30 12.43 -20.62
N THR A 444 -20.98 11.30 -20.77
CA THR A 444 -20.51 10.03 -20.22
C THR A 444 -19.11 9.68 -20.72
N GLN A 445 -18.80 9.94 -21.99
CA GLN A 445 -17.47 9.66 -22.54
C GLN A 445 -16.40 10.52 -21.87
N PHE A 446 -16.71 11.79 -21.58
CA PHE A 446 -15.81 12.67 -20.86
C PHE A 446 -15.51 12.15 -19.45
N MET A 447 -16.53 11.76 -18.68
CA MET A 447 -16.33 11.17 -17.34
C MET A 447 -15.49 9.89 -17.41
N TYR A 448 -15.77 9.04 -18.41
CA TYR A 448 -15.03 7.80 -18.62
C TYR A 448 -13.55 8.05 -18.92
N ASN A 449 -13.25 9.05 -19.75
CA ASN A 449 -11.88 9.42 -20.11
C ASN A 449 -11.11 9.95 -18.89
N ILE A 450 -11.75 10.73 -18.00
CA ILE A 450 -11.11 11.19 -16.76
C ILE A 450 -10.82 10.01 -15.84
N LEU A 451 -11.81 9.13 -15.58
CA LEU A 451 -11.64 8.00 -14.66
C LEU A 451 -10.63 6.95 -15.13
N ASN A 452 -10.37 6.87 -16.44
CA ASN A 452 -9.45 5.90 -17.05
C ASN A 452 -8.26 6.59 -17.72
N ASN A 453 -7.92 7.79 -17.26
CA ASN A 453 -6.83 8.55 -17.84
C ASN A 453 -5.49 7.82 -17.64
N THR A 454 -4.62 7.94 -18.63
CA THR A 454 -3.23 7.46 -18.55
C THR A 454 -2.24 8.51 -19.05
N ASP A 455 -2.72 9.70 -19.45
CA ASP A 455 -1.88 10.75 -20.01
C ASP A 455 -2.06 12.07 -19.24
N LYS A 456 -0.94 12.59 -18.76
CA LYS A 456 -0.89 13.83 -17.99
C LYS A 456 -1.41 15.04 -18.77
N THR A 457 -1.02 15.14 -20.04
CA THR A 457 -1.41 16.25 -20.93
C THR A 457 -2.91 16.23 -21.13
N THR A 458 -3.52 15.05 -21.25
CA THR A 458 -4.96 14.93 -21.42
C THR A 458 -5.73 15.51 -20.22
N LEU A 459 -5.36 15.24 -18.97
CA LEU A 459 -6.08 15.78 -17.80
C LEU A 459 -5.88 17.27 -17.56
N GLU A 460 -4.63 17.72 -17.62
CA GLU A 460 -4.27 19.10 -17.26
C GLU A 460 -4.49 20.08 -18.41
N PHE A 461 -4.50 19.59 -19.65
CA PHE A 461 -4.55 20.45 -20.84
C PHE A 461 -5.64 20.02 -21.84
N GLU A 462 -5.55 18.85 -22.48
CA GLU A 462 -6.37 18.55 -23.67
C GLU A 462 -7.87 18.43 -23.36
N ASN A 463 -8.23 17.78 -22.24
CA ASN A 463 -9.62 17.70 -21.79
C ASN A 463 -10.20 19.09 -21.54
N ALA A 464 -9.37 20.03 -21.11
CA ALA A 464 -9.83 21.37 -20.92
C ALA A 464 -10.21 22.01 -22.28
N TYR A 465 -9.33 21.92 -23.27
CA TYR A 465 -9.55 22.46 -24.61
C TYR A 465 -10.69 21.78 -25.39
N GLU A 466 -10.76 20.45 -25.36
CA GLU A 466 -11.73 19.69 -26.16
C GLU A 466 -13.16 19.85 -25.63
N TYR A 467 -13.34 19.95 -24.31
CA TYR A 467 -14.64 19.91 -23.65
C TYR A 467 -15.14 21.26 -23.11
N GLY A 468 -14.42 22.35 -23.38
CA GLY A 468 -14.92 23.71 -23.15
C GLY A 468 -14.53 24.34 -21.81
N VAL A 469 -13.37 23.95 -21.27
CA VAL A 469 -12.73 24.50 -20.07
C VAL A 469 -11.52 25.32 -20.52
N PHE A 470 -11.56 26.64 -20.38
CA PHE A 470 -10.62 27.51 -21.11
C PHE A 470 -9.80 28.48 -20.26
N GLU A 471 -10.27 28.83 -19.07
CA GLU A 471 -9.64 29.87 -18.26
C GLU A 471 -9.47 29.37 -16.84
N ARG A 472 -8.23 29.39 -16.34
CA ARG A 472 -7.94 29.28 -14.91
C ARG A 472 -8.42 30.57 -14.26
N ILE A 473 -9.41 30.45 -13.39
CA ILE A 473 -10.09 31.58 -12.76
C ILE A 473 -9.61 31.84 -11.33
N GLU A 474 -9.02 30.83 -10.68
CA GLU A 474 -8.55 30.89 -9.29
C GLU A 474 -7.53 29.78 -9.04
N GLU A 475 -6.69 29.96 -8.02
CA GLU A 475 -5.76 28.94 -7.53
C GLU A 475 -5.57 29.01 -6.01
N ILE A 476 -5.35 27.85 -5.40
CA ILE A 476 -4.80 27.73 -4.04
C ILE A 476 -3.44 27.07 -4.19
N SER A 477 -2.39 27.90 -4.23
CA SER A 477 -1.02 27.44 -4.46
C SER A 477 -0.48 26.72 -3.21
N ARG A 478 0.22 25.61 -3.43
CA ARG A 478 0.95 24.84 -2.43
C ARG A 478 2.41 24.69 -2.85
N ASP A 479 3.26 24.38 -1.89
CA ASP A 479 4.63 23.98 -2.21
C ASP A 479 4.61 22.63 -2.93
N ASP A 480 5.47 22.48 -3.93
CA ASP A 480 5.66 21.21 -4.63
C ASP A 480 6.06 20.13 -3.62
N GLN A 481 5.45 18.95 -3.72
CA GLN A 481 5.94 17.81 -2.98
C GLN A 481 7.34 17.43 -3.50
N GLN A 482 8.35 17.57 -2.65
CA GLN A 482 9.75 17.39 -3.03
C GLN A 482 10.21 15.92 -3.02
N PHE A 483 9.49 15.03 -2.32
CA PHE A 483 9.87 13.63 -2.11
C PHE A 483 8.64 12.70 -2.09
N GLY A 484 8.76 11.50 -2.66
CA GLY A 484 7.72 10.47 -2.69
C GLY A 484 6.59 10.71 -3.71
N ASN A 485 5.64 9.79 -3.79
CA ASN A 485 4.47 9.87 -4.68
C ASN A 485 3.42 10.86 -4.14
N CYS A 486 2.80 11.64 -5.03
CA CYS A 486 1.88 12.74 -4.68
C CYS A 486 0.44 12.36 -4.34
N GLY A 487 0.08 11.06 -4.38
CA GLY A 487 -1.30 10.63 -4.27
C GLY A 487 -2.05 11.13 -3.02
N TRP A 488 -1.44 11.03 -1.83
CA TRP A 488 -2.08 11.51 -0.60
C TRP A 488 -2.20 13.05 -0.56
N GLU A 489 -1.13 13.76 -0.93
CA GLU A 489 -1.13 15.22 -0.93
C GLU A 489 -2.11 15.81 -1.96
N SER A 490 -2.28 15.16 -3.12
CA SER A 490 -3.32 15.52 -4.09
C SER A 490 -4.73 15.36 -3.51
N HIS A 491 -4.96 14.31 -2.69
CA HIS A 491 -6.23 14.11 -1.99
C HIS A 491 -6.48 15.18 -0.91
N ARG A 492 -5.44 15.56 -0.16
CA ARG A 492 -5.54 16.66 0.82
C ARG A 492 -5.93 17.97 0.15
N ASN A 493 -5.33 18.27 -1.01
CA ASN A 493 -5.73 19.39 -1.85
C ASN A 493 -7.18 19.27 -2.34
N ALA A 494 -7.62 18.07 -2.72
CA ALA A 494 -9.00 17.84 -3.15
C ALA A 494 -10.01 18.14 -2.03
N VAL A 495 -9.70 17.76 -0.78
CA VAL A 495 -10.54 18.09 0.39
C VAL A 495 -10.71 19.60 0.53
N GLU A 496 -9.62 20.38 0.54
CA GLU A 496 -9.72 21.84 0.64
C GLU A 496 -10.46 22.46 -0.55
N GLY A 497 -10.19 21.98 -1.77
CA GLY A 497 -10.88 22.42 -2.98
C GLY A 497 -12.38 22.17 -2.94
N LEU A 498 -12.79 21.01 -2.42
CA LEU A 498 -14.19 20.66 -2.21
C LEU A 498 -14.84 21.55 -1.14
N ILE A 499 -14.16 21.83 -0.03
CA ILE A 499 -14.65 22.75 1.00
C ILE A 499 -14.92 24.13 0.37
N TYR A 500 -13.96 24.64 -0.41
CA TYR A 500 -14.11 25.92 -1.11
C TYR A 500 -15.33 25.93 -2.04
N ILE A 501 -15.49 24.91 -2.90
CA ILE A 501 -16.65 24.80 -3.81
C ILE A 501 -17.96 24.73 -3.03
N GLU A 502 -18.01 23.96 -1.94
CA GLU A 502 -19.22 23.79 -1.15
C GLU A 502 -19.60 25.05 -0.36
N LEU A 503 -18.62 25.87 0.03
CA LEU A 503 -18.86 27.22 0.57
C LEU A 503 -19.43 28.16 -0.50
N LEU A 504 -18.91 28.12 -1.74
CA LEU A 504 -19.47 28.89 -2.86
C LEU A 504 -20.91 28.46 -3.18
N ASN A 505 -21.20 27.15 -3.14
CA ASN A 505 -22.56 26.61 -3.31
C ASN A 505 -23.55 27.15 -2.27
N ARG A 506 -23.04 27.60 -1.11
CA ARG A 506 -23.82 28.22 -0.02
C ARG A 506 -23.83 29.75 -0.10
N ASN A 507 -23.40 30.33 -1.23
CA ASN A 507 -23.32 31.77 -1.49
C ASN A 507 -22.37 32.53 -0.55
N ILE A 508 -21.35 31.85 -0.02
CA ILE A 508 -20.25 32.53 0.66
C ILE A 508 -19.38 33.24 -0.38
N ALA A 509 -19.00 34.48 -0.12
CA ALA A 509 -18.19 35.26 -1.06
C ALA A 509 -16.81 34.61 -1.27
N PRO A 510 -16.23 34.61 -2.49
CA PRO A 510 -14.98 33.89 -2.81
C PRO A 510 -13.83 34.13 -1.84
N GLU A 511 -13.53 35.38 -1.49
CA GLU A 511 -12.47 35.73 -0.53
C GLU A 511 -12.71 35.14 0.87
N GLN A 512 -13.96 35.16 1.33
CA GLN A 512 -14.34 34.58 2.61
C GLN A 512 -14.34 33.05 2.54
N ALA A 513 -14.78 32.47 1.42
CA ALA A 513 -14.78 31.04 1.18
C ALA A 513 -13.36 30.48 1.20
N LYS A 514 -12.38 31.19 0.62
CA LYS A 514 -10.96 30.79 0.63
C LYS A 514 -10.38 30.75 2.05
N LEU A 515 -10.68 31.76 2.87
CA LEU A 515 -10.26 31.80 4.28
C LEU A 515 -10.89 30.65 5.09
N LEU A 516 -12.21 30.47 4.98
CA LEU A 516 -12.93 29.40 5.68
C LEU A 516 -12.51 28.01 5.19
N ALA A 517 -12.24 27.86 3.89
CA ALA A 517 -11.76 26.59 3.34
C ALA A 517 -10.43 26.17 3.96
N SER A 518 -9.50 27.12 4.05
CA SER A 518 -8.20 26.87 4.68
C SER A 518 -8.33 26.56 6.18
N GLU A 519 -9.21 27.28 6.90
CA GLU A 519 -9.51 27.02 8.31
C GLU A 519 -10.09 25.62 8.53
N TYR A 520 -11.17 25.29 7.81
CA TYR A 520 -11.86 24.00 7.92
C TYR A 520 -10.97 22.83 7.48
N TYR A 521 -10.17 23.02 6.43
CA TYR A 521 -9.17 22.05 6.00
C TYR A 521 -8.13 21.80 7.09
N GLN A 522 -7.57 22.85 7.68
CA GLN A 522 -6.55 22.70 8.73
C GLN A 522 -7.10 22.01 9.98
N GLU A 523 -8.35 22.27 10.35
CA GLU A 523 -9.00 21.54 11.45
C GLU A 523 -9.11 20.03 11.15
N TRP A 524 -9.60 19.67 9.95
CA TRP A 524 -9.70 18.27 9.53
C TRP A 524 -8.33 17.59 9.43
N ASP A 525 -7.35 18.26 8.85
CA ASP A 525 -5.99 17.74 8.66
C ASP A 525 -5.27 17.52 10.00
N ASN A 526 -5.46 18.44 10.95
CA ASN A 526 -4.95 18.30 12.32
C ASN A 526 -5.59 17.09 13.03
N PHE A 527 -6.91 16.94 12.90
CA PHE A 527 -7.61 15.76 13.41
C PHE A 527 -7.07 14.49 12.76
N HIS A 528 -6.92 14.49 11.44
CA HIS A 528 -6.50 13.31 10.68
C HIS A 528 -5.11 12.82 11.10
N GLY A 529 -4.15 13.75 11.32
CA GLY A 529 -2.82 13.40 11.83
C GLY A 529 -2.86 12.67 13.17
N HIS A 530 -3.69 13.12 14.11
CA HIS A 530 -3.90 12.39 15.36
C HIS A 530 -4.59 11.05 15.15
N PHE A 531 -5.67 11.05 14.35
CA PHE A 531 -6.47 9.88 14.07
C PHE A 531 -5.65 8.73 13.50
N VAL A 532 -4.75 8.97 12.54
CA VAL A 532 -3.94 7.89 11.95
C VAL A 532 -2.88 7.36 12.92
N ILE A 533 -2.28 8.22 13.74
CA ILE A 533 -1.33 7.80 14.78
C ILE A 533 -2.05 6.93 15.81
N ASP A 534 -3.19 7.39 16.33
CA ASP A 534 -3.96 6.67 17.33
C ASP A 534 -4.48 5.35 16.78
N ARG A 535 -5.06 5.37 15.56
CA ARG A 535 -5.52 4.15 14.87
C ARG A 535 -4.38 3.15 14.70
N TYR A 536 -3.17 3.60 14.39
CA TYR A 536 -1.99 2.74 14.28
C TYR A 536 -1.57 2.15 15.62
N LEU A 537 -1.41 2.98 16.64
CA LEU A 537 -0.94 2.54 17.96
C LEU A 537 -1.96 1.68 18.72
N GLU A 538 -3.25 1.89 18.48
CA GLU A 538 -4.35 1.10 19.03
C GLU A 538 -4.62 -0.18 18.22
N SER A 539 -4.12 -0.25 16.97
CA SER A 539 -4.09 -1.49 16.20
C SER A 539 -3.02 -2.45 16.74
N SER A 540 -2.91 -3.67 16.19
CA SER A 540 -1.74 -4.52 16.42
C SER A 540 -0.59 -3.97 15.56
N PRO A 541 0.34 -3.16 16.09
CA PRO A 541 1.27 -2.40 15.28
C PRO A 541 2.25 -3.36 14.59
N VAL A 542 2.60 -3.07 13.33
CA VAL A 542 3.39 -3.97 12.46
C VAL A 542 4.70 -3.37 11.96
N LEU A 543 4.83 -2.03 11.97
CA LEU A 543 6.04 -1.34 11.56
C LEU A 543 7.17 -1.61 12.53
N PRO A 544 8.42 -1.71 12.06
CA PRO A 544 9.56 -1.83 12.95
C PRO A 544 9.90 -0.48 13.60
N VAL A 545 10.72 -0.51 14.64
CA VAL A 545 11.20 0.69 15.36
C VAL A 545 11.82 1.73 14.42
N GLU A 546 12.56 1.29 13.41
CA GLU A 546 13.16 2.14 12.37
C GLU A 546 12.13 3.10 11.77
N ALA A 547 10.95 2.58 11.40
CA ALA A 547 9.93 3.38 10.75
C ALA A 547 9.35 4.43 11.71
N LEU A 548 9.17 4.09 12.99
CA LEU A 548 8.71 5.06 14.00
C LEU A 548 9.74 6.15 14.26
N ILE A 549 11.04 5.81 14.24
CA ILE A 549 12.12 6.79 14.35
C ILE A 549 12.14 7.71 13.14
N ASP A 550 11.95 7.17 11.93
CA ASP A 550 11.91 7.98 10.72
C ASP A 550 10.70 8.93 10.73
N ILE A 551 9.52 8.46 11.14
CA ILE A 551 8.32 9.30 11.31
C ILE A 551 8.60 10.39 12.34
N PHE A 552 9.19 10.04 13.49
CA PHE A 552 9.55 11.02 14.52
C PHE A 552 10.49 12.10 13.95
N ASN A 553 11.54 11.70 13.23
CA ASN A 553 12.50 12.63 12.65
C ASN A 553 11.85 13.55 11.61
N GLN A 554 11.00 13.00 10.75
CA GLN A 554 10.28 13.77 9.73
C GLN A 554 9.42 14.87 10.37
N ILE A 555 8.71 14.54 11.45
CA ILE A 555 7.87 15.50 12.16
C ILE A 555 8.75 16.51 12.93
N HIS A 556 9.72 16.01 13.70
CA HIS A 556 10.52 16.81 14.63
C HIS A 556 11.45 17.83 13.97
N PHE A 557 12.01 17.49 12.80
CA PHE A 557 12.96 18.33 12.09
C PHE A 557 12.34 19.17 10.96
N LYS A 558 11.01 19.28 10.93
CA LYS A 558 10.28 20.12 9.99
C LYS A 558 10.65 21.60 10.16
N GLU A 559 10.86 22.33 9.06
CA GLU A 559 11.34 23.72 9.09
C GLU A 559 10.43 24.66 9.90
N ASN A 560 9.11 24.44 9.79
CA ASN A 560 8.08 25.20 10.50
C ASN A 560 7.40 24.32 11.56
N TYR A 561 8.21 23.75 12.48
CA TYR A 561 7.72 22.92 13.57
C TYR A 561 6.70 23.68 14.45
N SER A 562 5.51 23.11 14.57
CA SER A 562 4.37 23.72 15.26
C SER A 562 3.95 22.94 16.51
N ASP A 563 3.05 23.51 17.30
CA ASP A 563 2.49 22.82 18.49
C ASP A 563 1.79 21.51 18.12
N ILE A 564 1.17 21.42 16.94
CA ILE A 564 0.51 20.18 16.47
C ILE A 564 1.56 19.14 16.05
N ASP A 565 2.62 19.54 15.35
CA ASP A 565 3.75 18.65 15.04
C ASP A 565 4.40 18.12 16.33
N HIS A 566 4.45 18.94 17.38
CA HIS A 566 4.92 18.50 18.70
C HIS A 566 4.06 17.41 19.31
N GLN A 567 2.74 17.55 19.26
CA GLN A 567 1.82 16.52 19.77
C GLN A 567 1.93 15.21 18.97
N TYR A 568 2.12 15.27 17.65
CA TYR A 568 2.37 14.08 16.85
C TYR A 568 3.69 13.40 17.23
N ALA A 569 4.79 14.16 17.29
CA ALA A 569 6.10 13.65 17.66
C ALA A 569 6.09 13.04 19.08
N GLN A 570 5.33 13.61 20.00
CA GLN A 570 5.16 13.08 21.35
C GLN A 570 4.47 11.72 21.37
N LYS A 571 3.39 11.52 20.60
CA LYS A 571 2.72 10.22 20.51
C LYS A 571 3.65 9.14 19.95
N ILE A 572 4.44 9.46 18.93
CA ILE A 572 5.43 8.54 18.35
C ILE A 572 6.56 8.24 19.34
N ALA A 573 7.06 9.26 20.06
CA ALA A 573 8.07 9.07 21.10
C ALA A 573 7.55 8.15 22.22
N GLN A 574 6.32 8.35 22.68
CA GLN A 574 5.68 7.49 23.68
C GLN A 574 5.51 6.05 23.17
N ALA A 575 5.22 5.87 21.88
CA ALA A 575 5.12 4.56 21.27
C ALA A 575 6.46 3.79 21.32
N LEU A 576 7.58 4.45 21.04
CA LEU A 576 8.92 3.85 21.11
C LEU A 576 9.26 3.31 22.51
N PHE A 577 8.73 3.92 23.57
CA PHE A 577 8.89 3.46 24.95
C PHE A 577 7.78 2.52 25.44
N SER A 578 6.80 2.20 24.59
CA SER A 578 5.73 1.26 24.94
C SER A 578 6.28 -0.18 25.08
N PRO A 579 5.61 -1.07 25.85
CA PRO A 579 6.04 -2.46 25.99
C PRO A 579 6.17 -3.22 24.67
N HIS A 580 5.49 -2.77 23.61
CA HIS A 580 5.56 -3.39 22.29
C HIS A 580 6.90 -3.11 21.60
N TYR A 581 7.42 -1.88 21.68
CA TYR A 581 8.62 -1.45 20.94
C TYR A 581 9.89 -1.38 21.79
N LEU A 582 9.77 -1.35 23.12
CA LEU A 582 10.88 -1.01 24.01
C LEU A 582 12.11 -1.91 23.83
N GLU A 583 11.92 -3.23 23.71
CA GLU A 583 13.03 -4.18 23.57
C GLU A 583 13.75 -4.01 22.23
N GLU A 584 12.99 -3.91 21.13
CA GLU A 584 13.55 -3.67 19.79
C GLU A 584 14.24 -2.31 19.72
N PHE A 585 13.67 -1.28 20.36
CA PHE A 585 14.25 0.06 20.38
C PHE A 585 15.57 0.10 21.16
N GLN A 586 15.65 -0.59 22.29
CA GLN A 586 16.89 -0.74 23.04
C GLN A 586 17.97 -1.48 22.25
N SER A 587 17.60 -2.56 21.54
CA SER A 587 18.54 -3.28 20.66
C SER A 587 19.03 -2.38 19.53
N TRP A 588 18.11 -1.68 18.87
CA TRP A 588 18.41 -0.78 17.76
C TRP A 588 19.44 0.29 18.13
N LEU A 589 19.32 0.88 19.33
CA LEU A 589 20.27 1.89 19.83
C LEU A 589 21.66 1.30 20.11
N GLN A 590 21.71 0.08 20.67
CA GLN A 590 22.97 -0.59 21.01
C GLN A 590 23.74 -1.05 19.77
N GLU A 591 23.04 -1.32 18.67
CA GLU A 591 23.62 -1.78 17.41
C GLU A 591 24.19 -0.64 16.55
N LYS A 592 23.99 0.63 16.91
CA LYS A 592 24.53 1.76 16.15
C LYS A 592 26.04 1.91 16.31
N GLU A 593 26.73 1.96 15.17
CA GLU A 593 28.18 2.22 15.12
C GLU A 593 28.53 3.63 15.60
N ASP A 594 27.66 4.61 15.33
CA ASP A 594 27.79 5.99 15.80
C ASP A 594 26.98 6.20 17.09
N ILE A 595 27.67 6.03 18.22
CA ILE A 595 27.09 6.17 19.56
C ILE A 595 26.67 7.62 19.84
N GLU A 596 27.41 8.62 19.34
CA GLU A 596 27.09 10.02 19.57
C GLU A 596 25.77 10.41 18.88
N LEU A 597 25.54 9.85 17.70
CA LEU A 597 24.31 10.04 16.93
C LEU A 597 23.11 9.40 17.64
N ALA A 598 23.28 8.17 18.15
CA ALA A 598 22.26 7.46 18.91
C ALA A 598 21.90 8.20 20.21
N ASP A 599 22.90 8.73 20.92
CA ASP A 599 22.69 9.53 22.14
C ASP A 599 21.94 10.84 21.85
N LYS A 600 22.25 11.52 20.74
CA LYS A 600 21.53 12.74 20.32
C LYS A 600 20.08 12.45 19.98
N LEU A 601 19.82 11.37 19.23
CA LEU A 601 18.46 10.96 18.88
C LEU A 601 17.66 10.61 20.13
N MET A 602 18.22 9.79 21.03
CA MET A 602 17.59 9.45 22.32
C MET A 602 17.25 10.70 23.13
N LEU A 603 18.17 11.67 23.21
CA LEU A 603 17.93 12.92 23.94
C LEU A 603 16.78 13.72 23.32
N ASN A 604 16.68 13.79 22.00
CA ASN A 604 15.59 14.50 21.33
C ASN A 604 14.23 13.82 21.58
N ILE A 605 14.18 12.49 21.51
CA ILE A 605 12.96 11.71 21.80
C ILE A 605 12.52 11.95 23.26
N LEU A 606 13.43 11.86 24.23
CA LEU A 606 13.13 12.10 25.65
C LEU A 606 12.66 13.53 25.93
N LYS A 607 13.24 14.53 25.25
CA LYS A 607 12.81 15.93 25.36
C LYS A 607 11.35 16.11 24.92
N VAL A 608 10.98 15.49 23.81
CA VAL A 608 9.62 15.57 23.27
C VAL A 608 8.65 14.77 24.14
N GLU A 609 9.03 13.57 24.58
CA GLU A 609 8.19 12.73 25.44
C GLU A 609 7.82 13.44 26.76
N HIS A 610 8.78 14.12 27.39
CA HIS A 610 8.63 14.77 28.69
C HIS A 610 8.17 16.24 28.63
N GLU A 611 7.60 16.69 27.50
CA GLU A 611 7.06 18.06 27.33
C GLU A 611 8.10 19.16 27.66
N MET A 612 9.34 19.00 27.22
CA MET A 612 10.33 20.08 27.35
C MET A 612 9.95 21.26 26.45
N ASP A 613 10.08 22.49 26.96
CA ASP A 613 9.73 23.74 26.27
C ASP A 613 10.30 23.75 24.82
N ILE A 614 9.44 24.06 23.83
CA ILE A 614 9.77 24.10 22.40
C ILE A 614 10.97 25.02 22.12
N GLN A 615 11.09 26.16 22.82
CA GLN A 615 12.27 27.04 22.70
C GLN A 615 13.55 26.44 23.30
N CYS A 616 13.42 25.54 24.28
CA CYS A 616 14.55 24.81 24.87
C CYS A 616 15.02 23.65 23.97
N ILE A 617 14.09 23.01 23.24
CA ILE A 617 14.38 21.95 22.26
C ILE A 617 15.19 22.50 21.08
N MET A 618 14.74 23.61 20.48
CA MET A 618 15.36 24.20 19.27
C MET A 618 16.76 24.77 19.49
N ASN A 619 17.13 25.14 20.73
CA ASN A 619 18.39 25.84 21.02
C ASN A 619 19.54 24.91 21.50
N GLU A 620 19.33 23.59 21.60
CA GLU A 620 20.30 22.62 22.15
C GLU A 620 20.95 23.06 23.49
N GLU A 621 20.32 23.97 24.24
CA GLU A 621 20.91 24.50 25.46
C GLU A 621 20.69 23.55 26.65
N LEU A 622 21.79 22.95 27.12
CA LEU A 622 21.90 22.26 28.43
C LEU A 622 21.55 23.14 29.66
N SER A 623 21.06 24.36 29.46
CA SER A 623 20.88 25.39 30.50
C SER A 623 19.47 25.40 31.14
N CYS A 624 18.52 24.62 30.63
CA CYS A 624 17.14 24.52 31.16
C CYS A 624 17.08 23.71 32.47
N LYS A 625 17.63 24.29 33.54
CA LYS A 625 17.86 23.66 34.84
C LYS A 625 16.63 23.51 35.75
N ASN A 626 15.42 23.71 35.26
CA ASN A 626 14.26 23.93 36.14
C ASN A 626 12.96 23.18 35.80
N VAL A 627 12.98 21.99 35.20
CA VAL A 627 11.86 21.02 35.36
C VAL A 627 12.38 19.58 35.29
N VAL A 628 13.21 19.21 36.27
CA VAL A 628 13.53 17.80 36.53
C VAL A 628 13.63 17.64 38.04
N THR A 629 12.55 17.16 38.66
CA THR A 629 12.58 16.75 40.08
C THR A 629 12.46 15.25 40.29
N SER A 630 12.55 14.44 39.22
CA SER A 630 12.66 12.97 39.33
C SER A 630 13.80 12.32 38.55
N ALA A 631 14.51 13.01 37.64
CA ALA A 631 15.72 12.50 37.02
C ALA A 631 16.97 13.20 37.58
N GLN A 632 17.36 12.85 38.81
CA GLN A 632 18.57 13.39 39.43
C GLN A 632 19.86 12.68 39.00
N GLU A 633 19.87 12.02 37.83
CA GLU A 633 21.08 11.38 37.29
C GLU A 633 21.46 11.76 35.85
N VAL A 634 20.80 12.72 35.19
CA VAL A 634 21.17 13.13 33.80
C VAL A 634 21.95 14.45 33.78
N SER A 635 22.99 14.55 34.61
CA SER A 635 23.94 15.68 34.54
C SER A 635 25.40 15.24 34.49
N ASN A 636 25.68 14.10 33.86
CA ASN A 636 27.04 13.59 33.70
C ASN A 636 27.38 13.43 32.20
N PRO A 637 28.31 14.22 31.63
CA PRO A 637 28.70 14.14 30.22
C PRO A 637 29.49 12.87 29.86
N ASN A 638 29.41 11.81 30.68
CA ASN A 638 30.03 10.50 30.48
C ASN A 638 29.02 9.35 30.70
N LEU A 639 27.71 9.60 30.57
CA LEU A 639 26.68 8.55 30.64
C LEU A 639 26.77 7.67 29.40
N SER A 640 27.38 6.50 29.57
CA SER A 640 27.32 5.39 28.62
C SER A 640 25.94 4.74 28.72
N ILE A 641 25.35 4.36 27.57
CA ILE A 641 24.10 3.59 27.43
C ILE A 641 23.97 2.45 28.47
N ASN A 642 25.08 1.84 28.90
CA ASN A 642 25.12 0.79 29.92
C ASN A 642 24.69 1.21 31.34
N SER A 643 24.35 2.48 31.58
CA SER A 643 23.93 2.98 32.90
C SER A 643 22.47 3.42 32.98
N ILE A 644 21.73 3.41 31.86
CA ILE A 644 20.30 3.71 31.84
C ILE A 644 19.53 2.39 31.98
N VAL A 645 19.13 2.05 33.21
CA VAL A 645 18.16 0.99 33.46
C VAL A 645 16.77 1.60 33.31
N ILE A 646 16.11 1.37 32.17
CA ILE A 646 14.70 1.74 31.98
C ILE A 646 13.85 0.63 32.60
N GLU A 647 13.45 0.79 33.86
CA GLU A 647 12.44 -0.10 34.46
C GLU A 647 11.06 0.20 33.87
N PRO A 648 10.24 -0.83 33.59
CA PRO A 648 8.91 -0.65 33.02
C PRO A 648 8.02 0.07 34.05
N LEU A 649 7.52 1.26 33.70
CA LEU A 649 6.51 1.99 34.48
C LEU A 649 5.15 1.28 34.40
N LEU A 650 5.04 0.15 35.09
CA LEU A 650 3.76 -0.43 35.46
C LEU A 650 3.31 0.20 36.78
N THR A 651 2.18 0.92 36.73
CA THR A 651 1.25 1.33 37.81
C THR A 651 1.29 2.78 38.35
N PRO A 652 0.11 3.34 38.71
CA PRO A 652 -0.16 4.76 38.68
C PRO A 652 0.30 5.51 39.94
N ILE A 653 0.60 6.79 39.71
CA ILE A 653 0.89 7.83 40.71
C ILE A 653 -0.06 7.72 41.91
N THR A 654 0.41 7.19 43.03
CA THR A 654 -0.10 7.56 44.37
C THR A 654 0.87 7.13 45.46
N ILE A 655 1.41 8.14 46.18
CA ILE A 655 2.01 8.06 47.53
C ILE A 655 3.37 7.34 47.55
N ILE A 656 4.49 8.03 47.81
CA ILE A 656 5.05 8.18 49.17
C ILE A 656 5.76 9.55 49.29
N GLN A 657 5.08 10.49 49.95
CA GLN A 657 5.74 11.30 50.96
C GLN A 657 5.74 10.45 52.23
N GLU A 658 6.91 10.06 52.73
CA GLU A 658 7.25 10.05 54.17
C GLU A 658 8.63 9.42 54.42
N THR A 659 9.54 10.29 54.88
CA THR A 659 10.57 10.03 55.89
C THR A 659 11.96 9.53 55.44
N ILE A 660 12.91 10.48 55.46
CA ILE A 660 14.39 10.35 55.62
C ILE A 660 15.17 9.90 54.39
#